data_AF-A0A945SBK6-F1
#
_entry.id   AF-A0A945SBK6-F1
#
_cell.length_a   1.000
_cell.length_b   1.000
_cell.length_c   1.000
_cell.angle_alpha   90.00
_cell.angle_beta   90.00
_cell.angle_gamma   90.00
#
_symmetry.space_group_name_H-M   'P 1'
#
loop_
_entity.id
_entity.type
_entity.pdbx_description
1 polymer ?
#
loop_
_entity_poly.entity_id
_entity_poly.type
_entity_poly.pdbx_seq_one_letter_code
_entity_poly.pdbx_strand_id
1 'polypeptide(L)'
;MNERRRLRYLFTCICLVAIAALGRAEPPEPPPSITASETTGSVLIDGKLDEDAWTQGRWHTGFRLLDAPGRSAVLQTSFSVCHDQQYAYIGIRLDEPTPQEIQAVQAERDGNVYSRDCVEVMLDPNPDADVYYHIVVNSLGALYDSQVRSAGGLSDRTWNGRLTWATHVGTQAWSVELAIPFAQFELGAESPGRWRCNVTRSRRTAETRVLSSFVPLTGSFHQPELFAALHFGDIDLSHHLWQIDPPFDVRVTATQTGLQLACSMMVENGTDTFRFLSLDVGHGSASPGTETVHIKGGLDVGQTLKFDIPAVRAKSGNGLLTVVLRDRLAPRRPLAIRSFPLKVQYTPLAIDVVKPFYRDSIYATEDLREIVANIRIDLPAEKITTCELRTDLIPQGATKPIVSGKCAAAESRQISLPIPDLAVGSYVLTAELVQIGNETDNAIASATRTIRKLPPAAHEWRIREDCVALYNGEPFVPFGFFSVPSNQFQEVAAAGHNALQWYCAQYKRTPETLFEALAPVSDAGLKMMFYPYPNDRYWLARYKRIHEPMTAKEADALADRVTSIKGHPAILGYYLFDEPSCHTVLPARARQCYEICRTADPFHPCIVLCQNPGAMFTFRDACDIHMPDPYPGFVYRGLAARDMRVVKTYIETAVKASRGRQAVWFTPQAFHWHRPNQRAPNFRELRNMVWQGIIYGATGVVAYKAERWDPDIRLGMDFLAGEVRDLRDAVIAGDRQPGVNVVAGVPEHIHCSVRQTGQELVVLACSTSATPQTATLTLAGTTPPNRLYAVSEGRTLELKDGAFTDSFSTYGVHLYTTIPQLSKRETVTDTQRQIDHLRAPKPGNVVHESTGTVVTTSNDARMATGVIDSQTVFVSNKVGWLVKRDSPGAAHLILRLPRPDIIGRLVLYAHGVRECRADVREGDDWHRVADAQPLDDVPCTVQFAQVTASRIRVTVTKFDGDSCQLYEIEGYAQ
;
A
#
# COMPACT_ATOMS: atom_id res chain seq x y z
N MET A 1 53.83 -43.98 40.02
CA MET A 1 53.14 -43.61 38.75
C MET A 1 51.98 -42.64 39.05
N ASN A 2 52.29 -41.50 39.70
CA ASN A 2 51.37 -40.82 40.63
C ASN A 2 51.23 -39.29 40.44
N GLU A 3 51.67 -38.70 39.32
CA GLU A 3 51.52 -37.24 39.09
C GLU A 3 50.65 -36.86 37.89
N ARG A 4 50.45 -37.74 36.90
CA ARG A 4 49.62 -37.43 35.71
C ARG A 4 48.10 -37.60 35.90
N ARG A 5 47.64 -38.22 36.99
CA ARG A 5 46.20 -38.39 37.29
C ARG A 5 45.59 -37.27 38.14
N ARG A 6 46.38 -36.49 38.88
CA ARG A 6 45.88 -35.36 39.68
C ARG A 6 45.62 -34.08 38.88
N LEU A 7 46.27 -33.91 37.72
CA LEU A 7 46.11 -32.71 36.87
C LEU A 7 44.85 -32.74 35.97
N ARG A 8 44.27 -33.92 35.69
CA ARG A 8 43.04 -34.06 34.88
C ARG A 8 41.73 -33.86 35.66
N TYR A 9 41.73 -34.09 36.97
CA TYR A 9 40.55 -33.83 37.80
C TYR A 9 40.44 -32.38 38.27
N LEU A 10 41.56 -31.64 38.39
CA LEU A 10 41.54 -30.23 38.76
C LEU A 10 41.07 -29.30 37.61
N PHE A 11 41.32 -29.68 36.35
CA PHE A 11 40.82 -28.94 35.18
C PHE A 11 39.31 -29.18 34.90
N THR A 12 38.79 -30.35 35.31
CA THR A 12 37.38 -30.71 35.07
C THR A 12 36.43 -30.07 36.09
N CYS A 13 36.87 -29.82 37.34
CA CYS A 13 36.06 -29.09 38.33
C CYS A 13 36.11 -27.56 38.17
N ILE A 14 37.17 -26.99 37.58
CA ILE A 14 37.25 -25.53 37.33
C ILE A 14 36.42 -25.12 36.11
N CYS A 15 36.22 -26.00 35.11
CA CYS A 15 35.30 -25.73 34.00
C CYS A 15 33.81 -25.93 34.37
N LEU A 16 33.48 -26.76 35.36
CA LEU A 16 32.09 -26.98 35.79
C LEU A 16 31.55 -25.92 36.78
N VAL A 17 32.43 -25.18 37.47
CA VAL A 17 32.02 -24.00 38.25
C VAL A 17 32.05 -22.72 37.40
N ALA A 18 32.85 -22.67 36.33
CA ALA A 18 32.86 -21.53 35.39
C ALA A 18 31.68 -21.53 34.40
N ILE A 19 31.05 -22.67 34.11
CA ILE A 19 29.85 -22.73 33.25
C ILE A 19 28.56 -22.48 34.05
N ALA A 20 28.58 -22.61 35.37
CA ALA A 20 27.45 -22.23 36.24
C ALA A 20 27.44 -20.74 36.64
N ALA A 21 28.46 -19.96 36.23
CA ALA A 21 28.57 -18.52 36.45
C ALA A 21 28.67 -17.72 35.13
N LEU A 22 28.25 -18.29 34.01
CA LEU A 22 27.70 -17.48 32.91
C LEU A 22 26.38 -16.96 33.44
N GLY A 23 26.42 -15.74 33.97
CA GLY A 23 25.29 -15.08 34.59
C GLY A 23 24.04 -15.32 33.77
N ARG A 24 22.97 -15.79 34.44
CA ARG A 24 21.63 -15.46 33.99
C ARG A 24 21.66 -13.94 33.83
N ALA A 25 21.73 -13.45 32.60
CA ALA A 25 21.29 -12.09 32.34
C ALA A 25 19.90 -12.05 32.95
N GLU A 26 19.72 -11.22 34.00
CA GLU A 26 18.39 -10.93 34.47
C GLU A 26 17.56 -10.56 33.24
N PRO A 27 16.34 -11.08 33.10
CA PRO A 27 15.46 -10.62 32.03
C PRO A 27 15.46 -9.08 32.09
N PRO A 28 15.62 -8.39 30.95
CA PRO A 28 15.65 -6.93 30.94
C PRO A 28 14.44 -6.42 31.73
N GLU A 29 14.67 -5.50 32.68
CA GLU A 29 13.57 -4.88 33.42
C GLU A 29 12.53 -4.41 32.40
N PRO A 30 11.24 -4.74 32.58
CA PRO A 30 10.22 -4.25 31.68
C PRO A 30 10.30 -2.72 31.64
N PRO A 31 10.16 -2.09 30.46
CA PRO A 31 10.22 -0.64 30.35
C PRO A 31 9.22 -0.02 31.34
N PRO A 32 9.58 1.11 31.97
CA PRO A 32 8.69 1.75 32.94
C PRO A 32 7.37 2.14 32.28
N SER A 33 6.28 2.15 33.04
CA SER A 33 4.97 2.60 32.54
C SER A 33 4.67 4.03 33.01
N ILE A 34 4.08 4.84 32.14
CA ILE A 34 3.60 6.19 32.42
C ILE A 34 2.08 6.15 32.52
N THR A 35 1.53 6.79 33.55
CA THR A 35 0.08 6.93 33.71
C THR A 35 -0.26 8.41 33.58
N ALA A 36 -1.08 8.76 32.60
CA ALA A 36 -1.64 10.08 32.49
C ALA A 36 -2.88 10.18 33.38
N SER A 37 -2.92 11.18 34.26
CA SER A 37 -4.09 11.43 35.12
C SER A 37 -5.16 12.23 34.36
N GLU A 38 -6.43 11.92 34.57
CA GLU A 38 -7.52 12.78 34.07
C GLU A 38 -7.52 14.11 34.84
N THR A 39 -7.68 15.23 34.12
CA THR A 39 -7.90 16.55 34.70
C THR A 39 -9.25 17.12 34.25
N THR A 40 -9.99 17.69 35.21
CA THR A 40 -11.29 18.34 34.95
C THR A 40 -11.19 19.88 34.94
N GLY A 41 -10.03 20.43 35.28
CA GLY A 41 -9.77 21.87 35.33
C GLY A 41 -8.98 22.36 34.11
N SER A 42 -9.09 23.65 33.79
CA SER A 42 -8.28 24.27 32.75
C SER A 42 -6.80 24.27 33.18
N VAL A 43 -5.94 23.66 32.37
CA VAL A 43 -4.48 23.75 32.53
C VAL A 43 -4.02 24.99 31.77
N LEU A 44 -3.58 26.03 32.48
CA LEU A 44 -2.92 27.17 31.86
C LEU A 44 -1.51 26.73 31.46
N ILE A 45 -1.05 27.18 30.28
CA ILE A 45 0.27 26.82 29.76
C ILE A 45 1.12 28.08 29.84
N ASP A 46 1.77 28.28 30.99
CA ASP A 46 2.64 29.44 31.26
C ASP A 46 4.06 29.06 31.72
N GLY A 47 4.31 27.75 31.89
CA GLY A 47 5.57 27.12 32.23
C GLY A 47 5.82 27.00 33.73
N LYS A 48 4.93 27.46 34.62
CA LYS A 48 5.20 27.52 36.07
C LYS A 48 4.90 26.25 36.85
N LEU A 49 4.09 25.34 36.31
CA LEU A 49 3.70 24.09 36.96
C LEU A 49 2.96 24.28 38.30
N ASP A 50 2.11 25.31 38.41
CA ASP A 50 1.42 25.67 39.66
C ASP A 50 -0.08 25.31 39.70
N GLU A 51 -0.61 24.75 38.60
CA GLU A 51 -1.97 24.23 38.50
C GLU A 51 -2.19 22.93 39.30
N ASP A 52 -3.44 22.68 39.69
CA ASP A 52 -3.85 21.45 40.40
C ASP A 52 -3.45 20.16 39.65
N ALA A 53 -3.47 20.21 38.32
CA ALA A 53 -3.05 19.11 37.45
C ALA A 53 -1.59 18.67 37.70
N TRP A 54 -0.73 19.59 38.15
CA TRP A 54 0.68 19.34 38.42
C TRP A 54 0.96 19.10 39.90
N THR A 55 0.28 19.84 40.78
CA THR A 55 0.47 19.72 42.24
C THR A 55 -0.08 18.40 42.79
N GLN A 56 -1.15 17.87 42.17
CA GLN A 56 -1.74 16.56 42.49
C GLN A 56 -1.29 15.46 41.50
N GLY A 57 -0.54 15.83 40.46
CA GLY A 57 -0.09 14.95 39.39
C GLY A 57 0.93 13.91 39.84
N ARG A 58 0.97 12.78 39.13
CA ARG A 58 1.97 11.74 39.36
C ARG A 58 3.27 12.08 38.63
N TRP A 59 4.30 12.45 39.38
CA TRP A 59 5.61 12.75 38.83
C TRP A 59 6.46 11.49 38.62
N HIS A 60 6.95 11.34 37.40
CA HIS A 60 7.90 10.32 36.98
C HIS A 60 9.32 10.87 37.05
N THR A 61 10.25 10.09 37.62
CA THR A 61 11.66 10.46 37.87
C THR A 61 12.60 9.31 37.51
N GLY A 62 13.89 9.41 37.83
CA GLY A 62 14.84 8.31 37.69
C GLY A 62 15.60 8.31 36.37
N PHE A 63 15.82 9.49 35.77
CA PHE A 63 16.53 9.63 34.50
C PHE A 63 17.94 9.08 34.62
N ARG A 64 18.35 8.28 33.62
CA ARG A 64 19.65 7.63 33.54
C ARG A 64 20.48 8.19 32.39
N LEU A 65 21.80 8.11 32.49
CA LEU A 65 22.72 8.62 31.47
C LEU A 65 22.68 7.76 30.20
N LEU A 66 22.62 8.39 29.02
CA LEU A 66 22.59 7.68 27.74
C LEU A 66 23.87 6.87 27.49
N ASP A 67 25.02 7.44 27.85
CA ASP A 67 26.34 6.80 27.65
C ASP A 67 26.69 5.82 28.78
N ALA A 68 25.89 5.80 29.86
CA ALA A 68 26.04 4.88 30.98
C ALA A 68 24.67 4.56 31.60
N PRO A 69 23.83 3.73 30.94
CA PRO A 69 22.42 3.55 31.30
C PRO A 69 22.19 2.93 32.69
N GLY A 70 23.23 2.32 33.29
CA GLY A 70 23.19 1.84 34.68
C GLY A 70 23.42 2.93 35.73
N ARG A 71 23.67 4.19 35.33
CA ARG A 71 23.93 5.31 36.22
C ARG A 71 22.84 6.37 36.10
N SER A 72 22.27 6.78 37.24
CA SER A 72 21.37 7.91 37.31
C SER A 72 22.07 9.21 36.94
N ALA A 73 21.36 10.12 36.27
CA ALA A 73 21.83 11.49 36.07
C ALA A 73 21.95 12.20 37.43
N VAL A 74 22.99 13.00 37.63
CA VAL A 74 23.19 13.74 38.89
C VAL A 74 22.13 14.83 39.06
N LEU A 75 21.87 15.59 37.99
CA LEU A 75 20.76 16.52 37.92
C LEU A 75 19.57 15.79 37.30
N GLN A 76 18.52 15.61 38.09
CA GLN A 76 17.35 14.86 37.67
C GLN A 76 16.44 15.69 36.78
N THR A 77 15.63 14.96 36.03
CA THR A 77 14.47 15.50 35.32
C THR A 77 13.26 14.75 35.86
N SER A 78 12.17 15.46 36.05
CA SER A 78 10.89 14.88 36.40
C SER A 78 9.82 15.36 35.43
N PHE A 79 8.84 14.51 35.16
CA PHE A 79 7.69 14.90 34.33
C PHE A 79 6.39 14.29 34.86
N SER A 80 5.29 14.97 34.60
CA SER A 80 3.93 14.50 34.85
C SER A 80 3.14 14.56 33.55
N VAL A 81 2.24 13.59 33.35
CA VAL A 81 1.33 13.58 32.22
C VAL A 81 -0.10 13.62 32.76
N CYS A 82 -0.93 14.47 32.18
CA CYS A 82 -2.36 14.46 32.42
C CYS A 82 -3.12 14.69 31.12
N HIS A 83 -4.44 14.54 31.13
CA HIS A 83 -5.25 14.69 29.94
C HIS A 83 -6.66 15.16 30.26
N ASP A 84 -7.28 15.83 29.30
CA ASP A 84 -8.73 15.95 29.21
C ASP A 84 -9.23 15.21 27.96
N GLN A 85 -10.44 15.51 27.49
CA GLN A 85 -11.03 14.87 26.30
C GLN A 85 -10.43 15.40 24.97
N GLN A 86 -9.59 16.42 24.99
CA GLN A 86 -9.10 17.12 23.80
C GLN A 86 -7.58 17.18 23.72
N TYR A 87 -6.89 17.22 24.85
CA TYR A 87 -5.46 17.45 24.98
C TYR A 87 -4.80 16.40 25.88
N ALA A 88 -3.62 15.96 25.46
CA ALA A 88 -2.61 15.44 26.38
C ALA A 88 -1.74 16.62 26.86
N TYR A 89 -1.52 16.69 28.17
CA TYR A 89 -0.68 17.69 28.79
C TYR A 89 0.57 17.06 29.39
N ILE A 90 1.72 17.70 29.21
CA ILE A 90 2.99 17.24 29.78
C ILE A 90 3.66 18.40 30.50
N GLY A 91 3.85 18.26 31.80
CA GLY A 91 4.61 19.18 32.64
C GLY A 91 5.98 18.57 32.94
N ILE A 92 7.06 19.31 32.67
CA ILE A 92 8.43 18.82 32.84
C ILE A 92 9.20 19.80 33.71
N ARG A 93 9.89 19.28 34.73
CA ARG A 93 10.80 20.03 35.59
C ARG A 93 12.21 19.49 35.44
N LEU A 94 13.15 20.37 35.16
CA LEU A 94 14.56 20.07 34.93
C LEU A 94 15.40 20.74 36.01
N ASP A 95 15.95 19.96 36.95
CA ASP A 95 16.79 20.52 38.01
C ASP A 95 18.05 21.17 37.41
N GLU A 96 18.32 22.41 37.81
CA GLU A 96 19.42 23.22 37.29
C GLU A 96 19.86 24.24 38.34
N PRO A 97 20.85 23.92 39.18
CA PRO A 97 21.31 24.81 40.24
C PRO A 97 22.12 26.00 39.70
N THR A 98 22.58 25.95 38.44
CA THR A 98 23.28 27.04 37.76
C THR A 98 22.50 27.54 36.54
N PRO A 99 21.28 28.11 36.72
CA PRO A 99 20.43 28.51 35.60
C PRO A 99 21.08 29.55 34.67
N GLN A 100 22.04 30.33 35.19
CA GLN A 100 22.73 31.38 34.44
C GLN A 100 23.76 30.83 33.45
N GLU A 101 24.09 29.54 33.55
CA GLU A 101 25.01 28.85 32.65
C GLU A 101 24.27 28.08 31.54
N ILE A 102 22.92 28.04 31.56
CA ILE A 102 22.12 27.33 30.55
C ILE A 102 22.44 27.89 29.17
N GLN A 103 22.81 27.02 28.24
CA GLN A 103 23.04 27.41 26.86
C GLN A 103 21.78 27.09 26.05
N ALA A 104 21.09 28.08 25.53
CA ALA A 104 19.94 27.88 24.66
C ALA A 104 20.12 28.66 23.35
N VAL A 105 19.54 28.16 22.26
CA VAL A 105 19.55 28.82 20.95
C VAL A 105 18.19 29.45 20.73
N GLN A 106 18.16 30.77 20.52
CA GLN A 106 17.01 31.42 19.90
C GLN A 106 16.93 30.92 18.45
N ALA A 107 15.88 30.19 18.12
CA ALA A 107 15.68 29.64 16.80
C ALA A 107 14.26 29.94 16.31
N GLU A 108 14.11 30.09 15.00
CA GLU A 108 12.80 29.88 14.38
C GLU A 108 12.35 28.44 14.63
N ARG A 109 11.04 28.20 14.56
CA ARG A 109 10.48 26.86 14.73
C ARG A 109 11.20 25.87 13.81
N ASP A 110 11.44 24.67 14.35
CA ASP A 110 12.17 23.58 13.69
C ASP A 110 13.65 23.89 13.43
N GLY A 111 14.21 24.96 13.97
CA GLY A 111 15.65 25.21 13.96
C GLY A 111 16.45 24.18 14.76
N ASN A 112 17.77 24.40 14.88
CA ASN A 112 18.69 23.47 15.55
C ASN A 112 18.62 23.57 17.09
N VAL A 113 17.41 23.45 17.67
CA VAL A 113 17.13 23.60 19.11
C VAL A 113 17.91 22.57 19.94
N TYR A 114 18.02 21.34 19.42
CA TYR A 114 18.73 20.20 20.03
C TYR A 114 20.27 20.35 20.09
N SER A 115 20.84 21.40 19.49
CA SER A 115 22.28 21.66 19.53
C SER A 115 22.79 22.11 20.90
N ARG A 116 21.91 22.58 21.79
CA ARG A 116 22.25 23.09 23.13
C ARG A 116 21.35 22.48 24.23
N ASP A 117 21.19 23.15 25.37
CA ASP A 117 20.34 22.71 26.46
C ASP A 117 18.87 22.64 26.03
N CYS A 118 18.27 21.47 26.12
CA CYS A 118 16.89 21.23 25.75
C CYS A 118 16.32 19.97 26.42
N VAL A 119 15.00 19.89 26.41
CA VAL A 119 14.24 18.68 26.70
C VAL A 119 13.64 18.16 25.40
N GLU A 120 13.57 16.85 25.27
CA GLU A 120 12.96 16.19 24.12
C GLU A 120 11.88 15.22 24.61
N VAL A 121 10.74 15.25 23.93
CA VAL A 121 9.59 14.38 24.16
C VAL A 121 9.36 13.57 22.89
N MET A 122 9.30 12.25 23.04
CA MET A 122 8.96 11.32 21.96
C MET A 122 7.60 10.70 22.27
N LEU A 123 6.63 10.85 21.36
CA LEU A 123 5.28 10.31 21.51
C LEU A 123 4.94 9.39 20.34
N ASP A 124 4.66 8.13 20.64
CA ASP A 124 4.23 7.12 19.69
C ASP A 124 2.77 6.76 19.97
N PRO A 125 1.80 7.33 19.24
CA PRO A 125 0.37 7.05 19.42
C PRO A 125 -0.08 5.77 18.70
N ASN A 126 0.79 5.13 17.91
CA ASN A 126 0.49 3.90 17.18
C ASN A 126 1.76 3.09 16.91
N PRO A 127 2.13 2.17 17.81
CA PRO A 127 3.38 1.41 17.70
C PRO A 127 3.52 0.52 16.46
N ASP A 128 2.44 0.28 15.72
CA ASP A 128 2.46 -0.54 14.50
C ASP A 128 2.76 0.29 13.24
N ALA A 129 2.70 1.63 13.32
CA ALA A 129 2.77 2.51 12.16
C ALA A 129 4.20 2.90 11.72
N ASP A 130 5.25 2.46 12.43
CA ASP A 130 6.63 2.98 12.31
C ASP A 130 6.69 4.52 12.30
N VAL A 131 5.89 5.15 13.17
CA VAL A 131 5.76 6.61 13.31
C VAL A 131 5.73 6.98 14.78
N TYR A 132 6.52 7.97 15.17
CA TYR A 132 6.38 8.69 16.43
C TYR A 132 6.65 10.18 16.21
N TYR A 133 6.32 11.01 17.18
CA TYR A 133 6.44 12.46 17.09
C TYR A 133 7.53 12.92 18.05
N HIS A 134 8.43 13.75 17.55
CA HIS A 134 9.57 14.26 18.31
C HIS A 134 9.39 15.75 18.53
N ILE A 135 9.31 16.16 19.79
CA ILE A 135 9.09 17.54 20.22
C ILE A 135 10.29 17.94 21.06
N VAL A 136 10.96 19.03 20.73
CA VAL A 136 12.13 19.53 21.43
C VAL A 136 11.88 20.98 21.84
N VAL A 137 12.08 21.27 23.13
CA VAL A 137 11.90 22.60 23.69
C VAL A 137 13.14 23.00 24.50
N ASN A 138 13.60 24.24 24.34
CA ASN A 138 14.66 24.79 25.19
C ASN A 138 14.14 25.85 26.16
N SER A 139 15.00 26.32 27.07
CA SER A 139 14.64 27.28 28.13
C SER A 139 14.21 28.68 27.63
N LEU A 140 14.43 29.00 26.34
CA LEU A 140 13.97 30.24 25.70
C LEU A 140 12.60 30.06 25.00
N GLY A 141 12.00 28.88 25.09
CA GLY A 141 10.75 28.55 24.44
C GLY A 141 10.86 28.27 22.93
N ALA A 142 12.08 28.08 22.40
CA ALA A 142 12.25 27.66 21.01
C ALA A 142 11.78 26.21 20.85
N LEU A 143 11.00 25.96 19.81
CA LEU A 143 10.38 24.67 19.51
C LEU A 143 10.99 24.07 18.24
N TYR A 144 11.30 22.78 18.30
CA TYR A 144 11.46 21.94 17.13
C TYR A 144 10.46 20.80 17.23
N ASP A 145 9.76 20.50 16.14
CA ASP A 145 8.91 19.34 16.09
C ASP A 145 8.95 18.62 14.74
N SER A 146 8.75 17.30 14.78
CA SER A 146 8.73 16.50 13.56
C SER A 146 7.97 15.19 13.73
N GLN A 147 7.43 14.69 12.63
CA GLN A 147 7.02 13.29 12.53
C GLN A 147 8.25 12.46 12.18
N VAL A 148 8.54 11.43 12.98
CA VAL A 148 9.75 10.63 12.90
C VAL A 148 9.40 9.17 12.60
N ARG A 149 10.19 8.53 11.73
CA ARG A 149 10.03 7.14 11.32
C ARG A 149 11.34 6.38 11.37
N SER A 150 11.27 5.05 11.29
CA SER A 150 12.43 4.16 11.18
C SER A 150 13.47 4.41 12.28
N ALA A 151 13.00 4.50 13.52
CA ALA A 151 13.83 4.74 14.71
C ALA A 151 14.78 5.95 14.57
N GLY A 152 14.26 7.09 14.11
CA GLY A 152 15.05 8.33 13.95
C GLY A 152 15.83 8.42 12.65
N GLY A 153 15.72 7.42 11.77
CA GLY A 153 16.31 7.48 10.44
C GLY A 153 15.69 8.58 9.57
N LEU A 154 14.42 8.94 9.83
CA LEU A 154 13.64 9.88 9.05
C LEU A 154 12.89 10.86 9.93
N SER A 155 13.08 12.15 9.70
CA SER A 155 12.37 13.23 10.38
C SER A 155 11.73 14.15 9.35
N ASP A 156 10.40 14.14 9.30
CA ASP A 156 9.59 15.08 8.55
C ASP A 156 9.31 16.32 9.40
N ARG A 157 10.13 17.35 9.17
CA ARG A 157 10.02 18.69 9.79
C ARG A 157 8.91 19.53 9.17
N THR A 158 8.21 19.05 8.15
CA THR A 158 7.03 19.75 7.63
C THR A 158 5.81 19.52 8.52
N TRP A 159 5.83 18.47 9.34
CA TRP A 159 4.86 18.30 10.42
C TRP A 159 5.08 19.37 11.49
N ASN A 160 4.13 20.30 11.57
CA ASN A 160 4.10 21.36 12.57
C ASN A 160 2.85 21.20 13.42
N GLY A 161 3.00 20.55 14.57
CA GLY A 161 1.93 20.34 15.52
C GLY A 161 1.31 21.65 16.03
N ARG A 162 -0.01 21.69 16.23
CA ARG A 162 -0.76 22.77 16.88
C ARG A 162 -0.64 22.71 18.41
N LEU A 163 0.59 22.56 18.88
CA LEU A 163 0.94 22.50 20.29
C LEU A 163 0.79 23.89 20.91
N THR A 164 0.42 23.97 22.18
CA THR A 164 0.64 25.16 23.01
C THR A 164 1.75 24.81 24.00
N TRP A 165 2.74 25.69 24.14
CA TRP A 165 3.86 25.44 25.05
C TRP A 165 4.35 26.72 25.71
N ALA A 166 4.92 26.57 26.90
CA ALA A 166 5.55 27.65 27.63
C ALA A 166 6.71 27.10 28.48
N THR A 167 7.66 27.98 28.78
CA THR A 167 8.85 27.63 29.57
C THR A 167 9.10 28.68 30.64
N HIS A 168 9.55 28.23 31.81
CA HIS A 168 9.92 29.11 32.91
C HIS A 168 11.32 28.75 33.43
N VAL A 169 12.19 29.74 33.63
CA VAL A 169 13.51 29.55 34.24
C VAL A 169 13.48 30.11 35.65
N GLY A 170 13.52 29.21 36.63
CA GLY A 170 13.60 29.54 38.06
C GLY A 170 15.03 29.58 38.57
N THR A 171 15.18 29.65 39.90
CA THR A 171 16.50 29.79 40.56
C THR A 171 17.26 28.47 40.74
N GLN A 172 16.56 27.33 40.69
CA GLN A 172 17.11 25.99 40.93
C GLN A 172 16.66 24.94 39.91
N ALA A 173 15.79 25.33 38.98
CA ALA A 173 15.24 24.48 37.94
C ALA A 173 14.67 25.35 36.82
N TRP A 174 14.46 24.75 35.66
CA TRP A 174 13.58 25.31 34.63
C TRP A 174 12.52 24.28 34.25
N SER A 175 11.44 24.75 33.67
CA SER A 175 10.25 23.94 33.41
C SER A 175 9.66 24.20 32.03
N VAL A 176 8.93 23.20 31.55
CA VAL A 176 8.21 23.20 30.29
C VAL A 176 6.81 22.66 30.52
N GLU A 177 5.83 23.33 29.93
CA GLU A 177 4.46 22.83 29.81
C GLU A 177 4.10 22.67 28.34
N LEU A 178 3.42 21.57 28.01
CA LEU A 178 2.95 21.24 26.68
C LEU A 178 1.45 20.91 26.76
N ALA A 179 0.64 21.47 25.87
CA ALA A 179 -0.71 21.02 25.56
C ALA A 179 -0.78 20.53 24.11
N ILE A 180 -1.14 19.27 23.94
CA ILE A 180 -1.04 18.54 22.67
C ILE A 180 -2.43 18.01 22.28
N PRO A 181 -3.12 18.66 21.31
CA PRO A 181 -4.41 18.17 20.83
C PRO A 181 -4.34 16.76 20.23
N PHE A 182 -5.21 15.85 20.69
CA PHE A 182 -5.31 14.50 20.13
C PHE A 182 -5.65 14.49 18.62
N ALA A 183 -6.43 15.47 18.17
CA ALA A 183 -6.85 15.64 16.77
C ALA A 183 -5.70 15.73 15.76
N GLN A 184 -4.47 16.02 16.18
CA GLN A 184 -3.32 16.14 15.28
C GLN A 184 -2.72 14.80 14.88
N PHE A 185 -3.01 13.74 15.63
CA PHE A 185 -2.44 12.43 15.40
C PHE A 185 -3.27 11.64 14.40
N GLU A 186 -2.59 10.75 13.67
CA GLU A 186 -3.22 9.72 12.86
C GLU A 186 -3.47 8.50 13.73
N LEU A 187 -4.65 8.50 14.37
CA LEU A 187 -5.07 7.42 15.24
C LEU A 187 -5.76 6.31 14.43
N GLY A 188 -5.43 5.06 14.74
CA GLY A 188 -6.16 3.88 14.27
C GLY A 188 -7.05 3.30 15.38
N ALA A 189 -7.86 2.29 15.05
CA ALA A 189 -8.78 1.66 16.01
C ALA A 189 -8.08 1.16 17.29
N GLU A 190 -6.82 0.75 17.19
CA GLU A 190 -6.00 0.24 18.30
C GLU A 190 -5.21 1.34 19.04
N SER A 191 -5.15 2.56 18.50
CA SER A 191 -4.40 3.67 19.10
C SER A 191 -4.86 4.07 20.50
N PRO A 192 -6.16 4.08 20.87
CA PRO A 192 -6.62 4.56 22.18
C PRO A 192 -6.02 3.86 23.41
N GLY A 193 -5.35 2.70 23.27
CA GLY A 193 -4.77 1.94 24.39
C GLY A 193 -3.29 1.59 24.29
N ARG A 194 -2.56 2.09 23.28
CA ARG A 194 -1.22 1.56 22.93
C ARG A 194 -0.12 2.60 22.84
N TRP A 195 -0.28 3.78 23.43
CA TRP A 195 0.72 4.83 23.30
C TRP A 195 2.04 4.44 23.96
N ARG A 196 3.14 4.95 23.42
CA ARG A 196 4.45 4.94 24.08
C ARG A 196 5.02 6.34 24.15
N CYS A 197 5.81 6.60 25.18
CA CYS A 197 6.42 7.90 25.41
C CYS A 197 7.85 7.76 25.95
N ASN A 198 8.70 8.72 25.61
CA ASN A 198 9.94 8.93 26.30
C ASN A 198 10.20 10.43 26.48
N VAL A 199 10.86 10.77 27.58
CA VAL A 199 11.33 12.13 27.85
C VAL A 199 12.83 12.06 28.06
N THR A 200 13.57 12.94 27.40
CA THR A 200 15.03 13.00 27.46
C THR A 200 15.49 14.44 27.66
N ARG A 201 16.73 14.60 28.15
CA ARG A 201 17.37 15.90 28.37
C ARG A 201 18.77 15.89 27.78
N SER A 202 19.07 16.90 26.99
CA SER A 202 20.42 17.27 26.57
C SER A 202 20.85 18.47 27.40
N ARG A 203 21.88 18.30 28.24
CA ARG A 203 22.46 19.37 29.05
C ARG A 203 23.88 19.72 28.57
N ARG A 204 24.16 21.00 28.36
CA ARG A 204 25.44 21.57 27.90
C ARG A 204 25.96 22.73 28.75
N THR A 205 25.30 23.03 29.87
CA THR A 205 25.71 23.98 30.91
C THR A 205 27.15 23.75 31.47
N ALA A 206 27.78 22.59 31.23
CA ALA A 206 29.17 22.29 31.64
C ALA A 206 30.08 21.98 30.42
N GLU A 207 31.41 21.90 30.61
CA GLU A 207 32.38 21.54 29.54
C GLU A 207 32.07 20.21 28.84
N THR A 208 31.27 19.34 29.47
CA THR A 208 30.86 18.04 28.94
C THR A 208 29.35 18.00 28.68
N ARG A 209 28.97 17.47 27.50
CA ARG A 209 27.58 17.20 27.14
C ARG A 209 27.07 16.04 27.98
N VAL A 210 25.95 16.23 28.68
CA VAL A 210 25.28 15.19 29.46
C VAL A 210 23.93 14.88 28.81
N LEU A 211 23.77 13.64 28.36
CA LEU A 211 22.52 13.13 27.81
C LEU A 211 21.87 12.19 28.82
N SER A 212 20.59 12.41 29.10
CA SER A 212 19.82 11.57 30.02
C SER A 212 18.43 11.27 29.50
N SER A 213 17.88 10.11 29.86
CA SER A 213 16.62 9.58 29.36
C SER A 213 15.83 8.94 30.50
N PHE A 214 14.49 9.05 30.45
CA PHE A 214 13.59 8.39 31.38
C PHE A 214 13.67 6.86 31.23
N VAL A 215 13.52 6.36 30.00
CA VAL A 215 13.77 4.94 29.71
C VAL A 215 15.27 4.69 29.52
N PRO A 216 15.82 3.55 29.98
CA PRO A 216 17.24 3.26 29.83
C PRO A 216 17.57 2.96 28.36
N LEU A 217 18.22 3.91 27.70
CA LEU A 217 18.64 3.82 26.29
C LEU A 217 20.17 3.82 26.18
N THR A 218 20.71 3.23 25.12
CA THR A 218 22.13 3.33 24.76
C THR A 218 22.33 4.02 23.41
N GLY A 219 23.25 4.96 23.32
CA GLY A 219 23.75 5.55 22.06
C GLY A 219 22.84 6.60 21.40
N SER A 220 21.54 6.34 21.27
CA SER A 220 20.58 7.27 20.63
C SER A 220 19.28 7.37 21.43
N PHE A 221 18.62 8.54 21.41
CA PHE A 221 17.27 8.69 21.96
C PHE A 221 16.18 8.08 21.07
N HIS A 222 16.48 7.84 19.80
CA HIS A 222 15.51 7.38 18.80
C HIS A 222 15.37 5.85 18.77
N GLN A 223 14.88 5.26 19.87
CA GLN A 223 14.65 3.81 20.02
C GLN A 223 13.19 3.55 20.43
N PRO A 224 12.22 3.75 19.52
CA PRO A 224 10.78 3.75 19.83
C PRO A 224 10.24 2.42 20.37
N GLU A 225 10.88 1.31 20.04
CA GLU A 225 10.58 -0.01 20.57
C GLU A 225 10.85 -0.14 22.09
N LEU A 226 11.67 0.75 22.65
CA LEU A 226 12.02 0.79 24.08
C LEU A 226 11.28 1.88 24.86
N PHE A 227 10.44 2.69 24.20
CA PHE A 227 9.68 3.74 24.87
C PHE A 227 8.70 3.17 25.90
N ALA A 228 8.48 3.92 26.96
CA ALA A 228 7.61 3.55 28.07
C ALA A 228 6.15 3.49 27.59
N ALA A 229 5.39 2.47 27.98
CA ALA A 229 3.96 2.45 27.72
C ALA A 229 3.28 3.64 28.42
N LEU A 230 2.48 4.40 27.68
CA LEU A 230 1.73 5.56 28.17
C LEU A 230 0.24 5.22 28.20
N HIS A 231 -0.35 5.23 29.39
CA HIS A 231 -1.74 4.88 29.62
C HIS A 231 -2.56 6.11 29.99
N PHE A 232 -3.65 6.37 29.27
CA PHE A 232 -4.60 7.47 29.51
C PHE A 232 -5.88 7.02 30.25
N GLY A 233 -5.84 5.88 30.93
CA GLY A 233 -7.03 5.31 31.58
C GLY A 233 -8.15 5.00 30.57
N ASP A 234 -9.39 5.36 30.91
CA ASP A 234 -10.60 5.07 30.14
C ASP A 234 -10.99 6.21 29.16
N ILE A 235 -10.03 7.00 28.66
CA ILE A 235 -10.32 8.07 27.70
C ILE A 235 -10.93 7.51 26.39
N ASP A 236 -11.93 8.20 25.86
CA ASP A 236 -12.52 7.89 24.55
C ASP A 236 -11.91 8.76 23.44
N LEU A 237 -11.00 8.18 22.66
CA LEU A 237 -10.40 8.81 21.48
C LEU A 237 -11.07 8.39 20.15
N SER A 238 -12.16 7.63 20.19
CA SER A 238 -12.83 7.09 18.98
C SER A 238 -13.29 8.18 18.00
N HIS A 239 -13.62 9.37 18.52
CA HIS A 239 -14.04 10.51 17.72
C HIS A 239 -12.92 11.18 16.89
N HIS A 240 -11.66 10.80 17.13
CA HIS A 240 -10.47 11.27 16.41
C HIS A 240 -9.98 10.29 15.30
N LEU A 241 -10.69 9.19 15.07
CA LEU A 241 -10.35 8.18 14.05
C LEU A 241 -10.69 8.64 12.63
N TRP A 242 -9.93 9.62 12.12
CA TRP A 242 -10.08 10.18 10.78
C TRP A 242 -8.79 10.10 9.98
N GLN A 243 -8.91 9.68 8.73
CA GLN A 243 -7.82 9.76 7.76
C GLN A 243 -8.13 10.87 6.74
N ILE A 244 -7.14 11.71 6.45
CA ILE A 244 -7.24 12.76 5.44
C ILE A 244 -6.00 12.64 4.57
N ASP A 245 -6.19 12.34 3.29
CA ASP A 245 -5.10 12.18 2.35
C ASP A 245 -4.56 13.54 1.87
N PRO A 246 -3.29 13.60 1.42
CA PRO A 246 -2.72 14.81 0.82
C PRO A 246 -3.57 15.40 -0.32
N PRO A 247 -3.54 16.73 -0.51
CA PRO A 247 -4.33 17.37 -1.55
C PRO A 247 -3.86 16.95 -2.94
N PHE A 248 -4.81 16.73 -3.84
CA PHE A 248 -4.61 16.46 -5.25
C PHE A 248 -5.44 17.42 -6.12
N ASP A 249 -5.33 17.32 -7.44
CA ASP A 249 -6.04 18.22 -8.37
C ASP A 249 -5.82 19.72 -8.11
N VAL A 250 -4.63 20.08 -7.60
CA VAL A 250 -4.30 21.45 -7.24
C VAL A 250 -4.32 22.36 -8.46
N ARG A 251 -5.10 23.44 -8.40
CA ARG A 251 -5.19 24.51 -9.39
C ARG A 251 -4.89 25.84 -8.72
N VAL A 252 -4.12 26.68 -9.38
CA VAL A 252 -3.76 28.02 -8.89
C VAL A 252 -4.25 29.03 -9.92
N THR A 253 -5.15 29.92 -9.51
CA THR A 253 -5.66 31.01 -10.34
C THR A 253 -5.19 32.36 -9.83
N ALA A 254 -4.97 33.31 -10.73
CA ALA A 254 -4.68 34.70 -10.36
C ALA A 254 -5.98 35.50 -10.27
N THR A 255 -6.17 36.21 -9.17
CA THR A 255 -7.27 37.16 -8.97
C THR A 255 -6.72 38.57 -8.74
N GLN A 256 -7.59 39.58 -8.76
CA GLN A 256 -7.21 40.97 -8.41
C GLN A 256 -6.59 41.09 -7.00
N THR A 257 -6.90 40.16 -6.08
CA THR A 257 -6.47 40.21 -4.67
C THR A 257 -5.29 39.29 -4.34
N GLY A 258 -4.73 38.60 -5.34
CA GLY A 258 -3.66 37.61 -5.17
C GLY A 258 -4.01 36.24 -5.76
N LEU A 259 -3.25 35.21 -5.41
CA LEU A 259 -3.46 33.85 -5.89
C LEU A 259 -4.55 33.14 -5.08
N GLN A 260 -5.38 32.35 -5.75
CA GLN A 260 -6.30 31.40 -5.15
C GLN A 260 -5.90 29.98 -5.51
N LEU A 261 -6.07 29.07 -4.57
CA LEU A 261 -5.75 27.66 -4.68
C LEU A 261 -7.01 26.83 -4.52
N ALA A 262 -7.35 26.06 -5.56
CA ALA A 262 -8.35 25.01 -5.48
C ALA A 262 -7.65 23.65 -5.41
N CYS A 263 -8.18 22.70 -4.65
CA CYS A 263 -7.66 21.32 -4.63
C CYS A 263 -8.74 20.35 -4.18
N SER A 264 -8.44 19.07 -4.19
CA SER A 264 -9.30 18.02 -3.66
C SER A 264 -8.56 17.16 -2.66
N MET A 265 -9.27 16.49 -1.75
CA MET A 265 -8.71 15.55 -0.78
C MET A 265 -9.67 14.40 -0.52
N MET A 266 -9.15 13.25 -0.09
CA MET A 266 -9.97 12.15 0.41
C MET A 266 -10.05 12.24 1.92
N VAL A 267 -11.25 12.07 2.50
CA VAL A 267 -11.42 11.92 3.95
C VAL A 267 -12.14 10.60 4.20
N GLU A 268 -11.62 9.82 5.14
CA GLU A 268 -12.22 8.57 5.62
C GLU A 268 -12.73 8.75 7.04
N ASN A 269 -13.97 8.30 7.27
CA ASN A 269 -14.54 8.17 8.60
C ASN A 269 -14.19 6.80 9.20
N GLY A 270 -13.14 6.73 10.00
CA GLY A 270 -12.78 5.54 10.78
C GLY A 270 -13.44 5.49 12.17
N THR A 271 -14.34 6.43 12.47
CA THR A 271 -15.08 6.45 13.74
C THR A 271 -16.25 5.46 13.71
N ASP A 272 -16.95 5.32 14.82
CA ASP A 272 -18.14 4.48 14.97
C ASP A 272 -19.46 5.20 14.62
N THR A 273 -19.39 6.46 14.19
CA THR A 273 -20.54 7.35 14.05
C THR A 273 -20.58 8.10 12.73
N PHE A 274 -21.75 8.17 12.11
CA PHE A 274 -22.01 9.07 10.98
C PHE A 274 -21.93 10.53 11.43
N ARG A 275 -21.30 11.41 10.62
CA ARG A 275 -21.17 12.85 10.94
C ARG A 275 -21.39 13.78 9.77
N PHE A 276 -21.93 14.96 10.05
CA PHE A 276 -21.94 16.10 9.14
C PHE A 276 -20.67 16.92 9.33
N LEU A 277 -19.91 17.12 8.27
CA LEU A 277 -18.53 17.60 8.38
C LEU A 277 -18.34 18.99 7.77
N SER A 278 -17.33 19.70 8.26
CA SER A 278 -16.78 20.89 7.61
C SER A 278 -15.26 20.88 7.69
N LEU A 279 -14.61 21.47 6.68
CA LEU A 279 -13.16 21.61 6.60
C LEU A 279 -12.81 23.10 6.68
N ASP A 280 -12.06 23.51 7.71
CA ASP A 280 -11.41 24.84 7.70
C ASP A 280 -10.04 24.69 7.04
N VAL A 281 -9.79 25.47 5.99
CA VAL A 281 -8.60 25.31 5.15
C VAL A 281 -7.84 26.62 5.02
N GLY A 282 -6.51 26.57 5.15
CA GLY A 282 -5.62 27.71 4.96
C GLY A 282 -4.26 27.36 4.38
N HIS A 283 -3.65 28.30 3.67
CA HIS A 283 -2.32 28.14 3.07
C HIS A 283 -1.31 29.20 3.54
N GLY A 284 -0.18 28.77 4.09
CA GLY A 284 1.00 29.62 4.32
C GLY A 284 1.18 30.25 5.72
N SER A 285 0.31 29.97 6.71
CA SER A 285 0.58 30.30 8.12
C SER A 285 0.11 29.19 9.06
N ALA A 286 0.70 29.13 10.26
CA ALA A 286 0.35 28.19 11.33
C ALA A 286 -0.97 28.52 12.06
N SER A 287 -1.92 29.22 11.42
CA SER A 287 -3.29 29.43 11.93
C SER A 287 -4.28 28.80 10.93
N PRO A 288 -5.44 28.27 11.37
CA PRO A 288 -6.45 27.77 10.44
C PRO A 288 -6.81 28.87 9.45
N GLY A 289 -6.96 28.54 8.17
CA GLY A 289 -7.39 29.53 7.21
C GLY A 289 -8.82 29.99 7.52
N THR A 290 -9.11 31.23 7.12
CA THR A 290 -10.39 31.92 7.31
C THR A 290 -11.54 31.35 6.49
N GLU A 291 -11.35 30.21 5.82
CA GLU A 291 -12.28 29.65 4.85
C GLU A 291 -12.78 28.28 5.29
N THR A 292 -14.09 28.15 5.45
CA THR A 292 -14.76 26.92 5.83
C THR A 292 -15.50 26.34 4.63
N VAL A 293 -15.20 25.09 4.29
CA VAL A 293 -15.91 24.31 3.28
C VAL A 293 -16.92 23.41 3.98
N HIS A 294 -18.20 23.62 3.71
CA HIS A 294 -19.26 22.75 4.22
C HIS A 294 -19.45 21.55 3.32
N ILE A 295 -19.53 20.37 3.94
CA ILE A 295 -19.76 19.13 3.23
C ILE A 295 -21.26 18.94 3.01
N LYS A 296 -21.63 18.64 1.76
CA LYS A 296 -22.99 18.23 1.40
C LYS A 296 -23.16 16.75 1.75
N GLY A 297 -24.18 16.43 2.57
CA GLY A 297 -24.31 15.11 3.18
C GLY A 297 -23.39 14.94 4.39
N GLY A 298 -23.52 13.82 5.10
CA GLY A 298 -22.52 13.40 6.08
C GLY A 298 -21.69 12.24 5.53
N LEU A 299 -20.79 11.71 6.35
CA LEU A 299 -19.91 10.59 6.00
C LEU A 299 -20.21 9.39 6.90
N ASP A 300 -20.59 8.25 6.30
CA ASP A 300 -20.87 7.00 7.01
C ASP A 300 -19.60 6.33 7.55
N VAL A 301 -19.76 5.45 8.54
CA VAL A 301 -18.68 4.66 9.13
C VAL A 301 -17.97 3.82 8.07
N GLY A 302 -16.65 3.88 8.03
CA GLY A 302 -15.80 3.18 7.05
C GLY A 302 -15.86 3.74 5.63
N GLN A 303 -16.58 4.84 5.41
CA GLN A 303 -16.69 5.47 4.10
C GLN A 303 -15.55 6.45 3.86
N THR A 304 -14.94 6.36 2.68
CA THR A 304 -14.00 7.35 2.15
C THR A 304 -14.69 8.18 1.06
N LEU A 305 -14.62 9.52 1.14
CA LEU A 305 -15.21 10.42 0.15
C LEU A 305 -14.21 11.47 -0.33
N LYS A 306 -14.37 11.91 -1.57
CA LYS A 306 -13.63 13.04 -2.16
C LYS A 306 -14.27 14.37 -1.75
N PHE A 307 -13.44 15.33 -1.36
CA PHE A 307 -13.84 16.69 -1.01
C PHE A 307 -13.13 17.69 -1.91
N ASP A 308 -13.87 18.63 -2.48
CA ASP A 308 -13.32 19.73 -3.29
C ASP A 308 -13.23 21.00 -2.44
N ILE A 309 -12.05 21.60 -2.43
CA ILE A 309 -11.73 22.89 -1.83
C ILE A 309 -11.69 23.91 -2.96
N PRO A 310 -12.69 24.80 -3.07
CA PRO A 310 -12.90 25.55 -4.31
C PRO A 310 -11.95 26.73 -4.53
N ALA A 311 -11.54 27.47 -3.50
CA ALA A 311 -10.68 28.65 -3.68
C ALA A 311 -10.12 29.22 -2.37
N VAL A 312 -8.99 28.71 -1.89
CA VAL A 312 -8.29 29.21 -0.70
C VAL A 312 -7.23 30.23 -1.09
N ARG A 313 -7.19 31.39 -0.42
CA ARG A 313 -6.10 32.35 -0.65
C ARG A 313 -4.73 31.70 -0.45
N ALA A 314 -3.84 31.91 -1.42
CA ALA A 314 -2.52 31.31 -1.41
C ALA A 314 -1.42 32.33 -1.69
N LYS A 315 -0.22 32.01 -1.22
CA LYS A 315 1.02 32.73 -1.53
C LYS A 315 1.83 31.87 -2.50
N SER A 316 2.46 32.50 -3.48
CA SER A 316 3.35 31.82 -4.41
C SER A 316 4.53 31.18 -3.67
N GLY A 317 5.02 30.05 -4.17
CA GLY A 317 6.13 29.31 -3.58
C GLY A 317 5.67 28.16 -2.67
N ASN A 318 6.55 27.73 -1.77
CA ASN A 318 6.27 26.62 -0.86
C ASN A 318 5.46 27.13 0.35
N GLY A 319 4.44 26.38 0.76
CA GLY A 319 3.67 26.63 1.96
C GLY A 319 3.02 25.36 2.49
N LEU A 320 2.41 25.44 3.67
CA LEU A 320 1.60 24.35 4.24
C LEU A 320 0.11 24.64 3.98
N LEU A 321 -0.59 23.67 3.41
CA LEU A 321 -2.05 23.62 3.41
C LEU A 321 -2.51 22.96 4.72
N THR A 322 -3.02 23.74 5.67
CA THR A 322 -3.63 23.20 6.89
C THR A 322 -5.11 22.93 6.66
N VAL A 323 -5.58 21.81 7.16
CA VAL A 323 -6.96 21.35 7.14
C VAL A 323 -7.39 21.01 8.55
N VAL A 324 -8.50 21.59 9.01
CA VAL A 324 -9.15 21.25 10.28
C VAL A 324 -10.52 20.66 9.99
N LEU A 325 -10.68 19.37 10.25
CA LEU A 325 -11.95 18.68 10.14
C LEU A 325 -12.78 18.91 11.40
N ARG A 326 -14.06 19.27 11.23
CA ARG A 326 -15.00 19.54 12.32
C ARG A 326 -16.32 18.87 12.09
N ASP A 327 -16.97 18.51 13.18
CA ASP A 327 -18.39 18.19 13.20
C ASP A 327 -19.20 19.49 13.13
N ARG A 328 -20.16 19.58 12.19
CA ARG A 328 -21.04 20.74 12.05
C ARG A 328 -21.97 20.91 13.25
N LEU A 329 -22.24 19.85 14.00
CA LEU A 329 -23.04 19.88 15.23
C LEU A 329 -22.21 20.29 16.45
N ALA A 330 -20.88 20.12 16.40
CA ALA A 330 -19.95 20.48 17.47
C ALA A 330 -18.71 21.23 16.94
N PRO A 331 -18.89 22.40 16.29
CA PRO A 331 -17.85 23.04 15.48
C PRO A 331 -16.66 23.54 16.30
N ARG A 332 -16.80 23.69 17.63
CA ARG A 332 -15.69 24.15 18.49
C ARG A 332 -14.60 23.09 18.67
N ARG A 333 -14.93 21.80 18.54
CA ARG A 333 -13.99 20.70 18.76
C ARG A 333 -13.47 20.16 17.41
N PRO A 334 -12.16 20.30 17.10
CA PRO A 334 -11.58 19.65 15.95
C PRO A 334 -11.68 18.13 16.06
N LEU A 335 -12.13 17.47 15.00
CA LEU A 335 -12.10 16.01 14.85
C LEU A 335 -10.71 15.55 14.41
N ALA A 336 -10.12 16.26 13.45
CA ALA A 336 -8.77 16.01 12.96
C ALA A 336 -8.11 17.30 12.46
N ILE A 337 -6.78 17.36 12.53
CA ILE A 337 -5.95 18.45 12.01
C ILE A 337 -4.81 17.84 11.19
N ARG A 338 -4.68 18.25 9.93
CA ARG A 338 -3.58 17.84 9.05
C ARG A 338 -2.95 19.04 8.35
N SER A 339 -1.67 18.95 8.05
CA SER A 339 -0.92 19.96 7.32
C SER A 339 -0.15 19.28 6.21
N PHE A 340 -0.29 19.79 4.98
CA PHE A 340 0.35 19.21 3.80
C PHE A 340 1.29 20.21 3.13
N PRO A 341 2.56 19.86 2.84
CA PRO A 341 3.44 20.72 2.07
C PRO A 341 2.93 20.85 0.64
N LEU A 342 2.81 22.09 0.17
CA LEU A 342 2.26 22.43 -1.14
C LEU A 342 3.08 23.54 -1.81
N LYS A 343 3.44 23.33 -3.07
CA LYS A 343 4.08 24.34 -3.90
C LYS A 343 3.03 25.01 -4.80
N VAL A 344 2.82 26.30 -4.59
CA VAL A 344 1.87 27.11 -5.35
C VAL A 344 2.62 27.81 -6.49
N GLN A 345 2.31 27.40 -7.72
CA GLN A 345 2.88 27.98 -8.94
C GLN A 345 1.75 28.34 -9.91
N TYR A 346 1.70 29.61 -10.30
CA TYR A 346 0.72 30.13 -11.27
C TYR A 346 1.26 30.01 -12.70
N THR A 347 0.41 29.54 -13.62
CA THR A 347 0.75 29.31 -15.03
C THR A 347 -0.32 29.96 -15.92
N PRO A 348 -0.07 31.17 -16.48
CA PRO A 348 -1.10 31.96 -17.19
C PRO A 348 -1.52 31.37 -18.54
N LEU A 349 -0.68 30.52 -19.13
CA LEU A 349 -0.94 29.83 -20.39
C LEU A 349 -0.41 28.39 -20.29
N ALA A 350 -1.23 27.40 -20.64
CA ALA A 350 -0.85 25.98 -20.60
C ALA A 350 -1.29 25.25 -21.88
N ILE A 351 -0.49 24.26 -22.28
CA ILE A 351 -0.75 23.37 -23.43
C ILE A 351 -1.00 21.96 -22.88
N ASP A 352 -2.21 21.44 -23.07
CA ASP A 352 -2.56 20.05 -22.77
C ASP A 352 -2.75 19.29 -24.09
N VAL A 353 -1.78 18.46 -24.45
CA VAL A 353 -1.81 17.68 -25.70
C VAL A 353 -2.89 16.59 -25.61
N VAL A 354 -3.73 16.53 -26.63
CA VAL A 354 -4.76 15.51 -26.82
C VAL A 354 -4.25 14.44 -27.79
N LYS A 355 -3.62 14.86 -28.90
CA LYS A 355 -2.99 13.99 -29.90
C LYS A 355 -1.58 14.51 -30.24
N PRO A 356 -0.54 13.67 -30.27
CA PRO A 356 -0.54 12.24 -29.93
C PRO A 356 -1.01 11.98 -28.50
N PHE A 357 -1.78 10.91 -28.31
CA PHE A 357 -2.37 10.62 -27.02
C PHE A 357 -1.27 10.25 -26.02
N TYR A 358 -0.43 9.27 -26.30
CA TYR A 358 0.44 8.68 -25.28
C TYR A 358 1.81 9.38 -25.20
N ARG A 359 2.19 9.85 -24.00
CA ARG A 359 3.49 10.47 -23.69
C ARG A 359 3.91 11.58 -24.65
N ASP A 360 2.95 12.32 -25.20
CA ASP A 360 3.18 13.35 -26.22
C ASP A 360 4.05 12.84 -27.39
N SER A 361 3.94 11.54 -27.69
CA SER A 361 4.82 10.83 -28.62
C SER A 361 4.00 10.12 -29.69
N ILE A 362 4.38 10.32 -30.95
CA ILE A 362 3.81 9.63 -32.11
C ILE A 362 4.62 8.35 -32.31
N TYR A 363 3.95 7.22 -32.09
CA TYR A 363 4.57 5.89 -32.21
C TYR A 363 4.65 5.43 -33.67
N ALA A 364 5.39 4.35 -33.94
CA ALA A 364 5.52 3.84 -35.30
C ALA A 364 4.26 3.09 -35.75
N THR A 365 3.54 2.46 -34.81
CA THR A 365 2.24 1.81 -35.07
C THR A 365 1.04 2.78 -35.02
N GLU A 366 1.29 4.08 -34.89
CA GLU A 366 0.27 5.11 -34.81
C GLU A 366 0.22 5.91 -36.12
N ASP A 367 -0.90 5.83 -36.84
CA ASP A 367 -1.19 6.70 -37.98
C ASP A 367 -1.84 7.99 -37.46
N LEU A 368 -1.02 9.03 -37.29
CA LEU A 368 -1.46 10.35 -36.81
C LEU A 368 -1.26 11.41 -37.89
N ARG A 369 -2.33 12.15 -38.21
CA ARG A 369 -2.36 13.18 -39.26
C ARG A 369 -2.41 14.61 -38.74
N GLU A 370 -2.66 14.79 -37.45
CA GLU A 370 -2.77 16.09 -36.81
C GLU A 370 -2.28 16.03 -35.36
N ILE A 371 -1.75 17.15 -34.88
CA ILE A 371 -1.54 17.38 -33.45
C ILE A 371 -2.75 18.15 -32.93
N VAL A 372 -3.37 17.64 -31.88
CA VAL A 372 -4.53 18.26 -31.24
C VAL A 372 -4.13 18.62 -29.82
N ALA A 373 -4.39 19.85 -29.40
CA ALA A 373 -4.08 20.31 -28.04
C ALA A 373 -5.16 21.26 -27.52
N ASN A 374 -5.44 21.18 -26.23
CA ASN A 374 -6.25 22.15 -25.52
C ASN A 374 -5.32 23.23 -24.95
N ILE A 375 -5.58 24.47 -25.31
CA ILE A 375 -4.86 25.64 -24.80
C ILE A 375 -5.73 26.29 -23.72
N ARG A 376 -5.20 26.36 -22.50
CA ARG A 376 -5.86 27.01 -21.37
C ARG A 376 -5.20 28.35 -21.08
N ILE A 377 -6.02 29.40 -21.03
CA ILE A 377 -5.60 30.76 -20.74
C ILE A 377 -6.21 31.18 -19.40
N ASP A 378 -5.38 31.35 -18.39
CA ASP A 378 -5.79 31.75 -17.05
C ASP A 378 -5.45 33.22 -16.83
N LEU A 379 -6.05 34.11 -17.61
CA LEU A 379 -5.89 35.57 -17.55
C LEU A 379 -7.26 36.25 -17.47
N PRO A 380 -7.35 37.50 -16.94
CA PRO A 380 -8.61 38.25 -16.96
C PRO A 380 -9.20 38.38 -18.37
N ALA A 381 -10.52 38.23 -18.50
CA ALA A 381 -11.23 38.21 -19.78
C ALA A 381 -10.96 39.47 -20.64
N GLU A 382 -10.80 40.63 -20.01
CA GLU A 382 -10.43 41.88 -20.67
C GLU A 382 -9.05 41.82 -21.36
N LYS A 383 -8.10 41.02 -20.84
CA LYS A 383 -6.81 40.78 -21.50
C LYS A 383 -6.91 39.75 -22.62
N ILE A 384 -7.77 38.74 -22.46
CA ILE A 384 -7.95 37.68 -23.46
C ILE A 384 -8.59 38.24 -24.74
N THR A 385 -9.66 39.02 -24.60
CA THR A 385 -10.45 39.53 -25.74
C THR A 385 -9.68 40.46 -26.67
N THR A 386 -8.57 41.05 -26.20
CA THR A 386 -7.70 41.91 -27.02
C THR A 386 -6.50 41.18 -27.61
N CYS A 387 -6.47 39.84 -27.52
CA CYS A 387 -5.34 39.03 -27.96
C CYS A 387 -5.72 37.98 -29.01
N GLU A 388 -4.71 37.57 -29.78
CA GLU A 388 -4.73 36.41 -30.67
C GLU A 388 -3.84 35.30 -30.11
N LEU A 389 -4.26 34.06 -30.31
CA LEU A 389 -3.48 32.87 -29.98
C LEU A 389 -2.77 32.40 -31.26
N ARG A 390 -1.45 32.38 -31.21
CA ARG A 390 -0.56 31.80 -32.22
C ARG A 390 -0.01 30.48 -31.70
N THR A 391 0.08 29.47 -32.57
CA THR A 391 0.62 28.16 -32.20
C THR A 391 1.50 27.65 -33.32
N ASP A 392 2.72 27.22 -32.98
CA ASP A 392 3.67 26.69 -33.95
C ASP A 392 4.15 25.31 -33.55
N LEU A 393 4.42 24.46 -34.54
CA LEU A 393 5.18 23.23 -34.37
C LEU A 393 6.54 23.42 -35.01
N ILE A 394 7.61 23.36 -34.21
CA ILE A 394 8.97 23.69 -34.65
C ILE A 394 9.88 22.48 -34.38
N PRO A 395 10.66 21.98 -35.36
CA PRO A 395 11.67 20.96 -35.08
C PRO A 395 12.65 21.42 -34.00
N GLN A 396 13.04 20.55 -33.08
CA GLN A 396 13.98 20.88 -32.00
C GLN A 396 15.29 21.44 -32.59
N GLY A 397 15.66 22.66 -32.19
CA GLY A 397 16.88 23.34 -32.67
C GLY A 397 16.70 24.13 -33.97
N ALA A 398 15.51 24.11 -34.59
CA ALA A 398 15.17 24.98 -35.71
C ALA A 398 14.46 26.26 -35.24
N THR A 399 14.43 27.27 -36.11
CA THR A 399 13.72 28.54 -35.87
C THR A 399 12.46 28.70 -36.72
N LYS A 400 12.33 27.91 -37.80
CA LYS A 400 11.17 27.95 -38.68
C LYS A 400 10.15 26.89 -38.29
N PRO A 401 8.85 27.25 -38.15
CA PRO A 401 7.81 26.27 -37.93
C PRO A 401 7.59 25.42 -39.17
N ILE A 402 7.24 24.15 -38.97
CA ILE A 402 6.75 23.27 -40.03
C ILE A 402 5.25 23.44 -40.25
N VAL A 403 4.53 23.81 -39.19
CA VAL A 403 3.09 24.07 -39.20
C VAL A 403 2.81 25.21 -38.23
N SER A 404 1.98 26.16 -38.65
CA SER A 404 1.54 27.30 -37.85
C SER A 404 0.02 27.40 -37.85
N GLY A 405 -0.53 27.82 -36.72
CA GLY A 405 -1.95 28.08 -36.52
C GLY A 405 -2.15 29.43 -35.84
N LYS A 406 -3.26 30.08 -36.15
CA LYS A 406 -3.66 31.35 -35.54
C LYS A 406 -5.16 31.42 -35.38
N CYS A 407 -5.61 31.92 -34.22
CA CYS A 407 -7.02 32.10 -33.95
C CYS A 407 -7.27 33.14 -32.85
N ALA A 408 -8.52 33.58 -32.66
CA ALA A 408 -8.89 34.46 -31.56
C ALA A 408 -8.63 33.78 -30.19
N ALA A 409 -8.15 34.53 -29.20
CA ALA A 409 -7.95 33.97 -27.86
C ALA A 409 -9.29 33.75 -27.14
N ALA A 410 -9.34 32.70 -26.31
CA ALA A 410 -10.46 32.37 -25.43
C ALA A 410 -9.92 31.65 -24.19
N GLU A 411 -10.65 31.69 -23.07
CA GLU A 411 -10.24 31.07 -21.79
C GLU A 411 -9.83 29.58 -21.94
N SER A 412 -10.50 28.86 -22.83
CA SER A 412 -10.13 27.51 -23.25
C SER A 412 -10.40 27.31 -24.73
N ARG A 413 -9.42 26.79 -25.46
CA ARG A 413 -9.55 26.53 -26.90
C ARG A 413 -8.83 25.26 -27.32
N GLN A 414 -9.52 24.37 -28.04
CA GLN A 414 -8.87 23.26 -28.73
C GLN A 414 -8.33 23.74 -30.08
N ILE A 415 -7.07 23.42 -30.34
CA ILE A 415 -6.41 23.62 -31.64
C ILE A 415 -6.17 22.27 -32.32
N SER A 416 -6.21 22.26 -33.64
CA SER A 416 -5.71 21.17 -34.47
C SER A 416 -4.71 21.74 -35.47
N LEU A 417 -3.54 21.11 -35.54
CA LEU A 417 -2.46 21.42 -36.48
C LEU A 417 -2.25 20.19 -37.38
N PRO A 418 -2.66 20.25 -38.66
CA PRO A 418 -2.39 19.17 -39.61
C PRO A 418 -0.89 19.00 -39.77
N ILE A 419 -0.37 17.79 -39.58
CA ILE A 419 1.06 17.50 -39.71
C ILE A 419 1.34 16.78 -41.03
N PRO A 420 2.42 17.12 -41.74
CA PRO A 420 2.94 16.27 -42.81
C PRO A 420 3.57 15.01 -42.20
N ASP A 421 4.10 14.12 -43.05
CA ASP A 421 4.93 13.02 -42.57
C ASP A 421 6.17 13.58 -41.85
N LEU A 422 6.18 13.46 -40.52
CA LEU A 422 7.26 13.94 -39.67
C LEU A 422 8.43 12.97 -39.68
N ALA A 423 9.65 13.49 -39.79
CA ALA A 423 10.86 12.73 -39.54
C ALA A 423 10.92 12.30 -38.06
N VAL A 424 11.62 11.19 -37.78
CA VAL A 424 11.93 10.79 -36.40
C VAL A 424 12.72 11.91 -35.71
N GLY A 425 12.28 12.32 -34.52
CA GLY A 425 12.89 13.43 -33.79
C GLY A 425 11.96 14.11 -32.80
N SER A 426 12.45 15.18 -32.19
CA SER A 426 11.70 16.02 -31.25
C SER A 426 11.23 17.31 -31.92
N TYR A 427 10.04 17.76 -31.53
CA TYR A 427 9.40 18.97 -32.00
C TYR A 427 8.89 19.76 -30.79
N VAL A 428 8.91 21.08 -30.86
CA VAL A 428 8.40 21.99 -29.85
C VAL A 428 7.09 22.58 -30.38
N LEU A 429 5.98 22.23 -29.73
CA LEU A 429 4.70 22.90 -29.88
C LEU A 429 4.72 24.16 -29.01
N THR A 430 4.56 25.32 -29.60
CA THR A 430 4.45 26.60 -28.91
C THR A 430 3.00 27.09 -28.92
N ALA A 431 2.65 27.83 -27.88
CA ALA A 431 1.43 28.64 -27.83
C ALA A 431 1.82 30.02 -27.30
N GLU A 432 1.47 31.06 -28.03
CA GLU A 432 1.77 32.44 -27.71
C GLU A 432 0.50 33.27 -27.79
N LEU A 433 0.25 34.04 -26.72
CA LEU A 433 -0.84 34.99 -26.66
C LEU A 433 -0.28 36.37 -26.99
N VAL A 434 -0.75 36.98 -28.08
CA VAL A 434 -0.19 38.23 -28.63
C VAL A 434 -1.28 39.30 -28.70
N GLN A 435 -0.95 40.54 -28.33
CA GLN A 435 -1.90 41.66 -28.40
C GLN A 435 -2.25 42.00 -29.86
N ILE A 436 -3.54 42.14 -30.17
CA ILE A 436 -4.00 42.54 -31.51
C ILE A 436 -3.58 43.99 -31.77
N GLY A 437 -2.89 44.24 -32.88
CA GLY A 437 -2.53 45.59 -33.35
C GLY A 437 -1.24 46.20 -32.78
N ASN A 438 -0.47 45.46 -31.96
CA ASN A 438 0.91 45.84 -31.62
C ASN A 438 1.88 45.27 -32.66
N GLU A 439 2.71 46.12 -33.27
CA GLU A 439 3.75 45.70 -34.24
C GLU A 439 4.98 45.06 -33.56
N THR A 440 5.05 45.09 -32.22
CA THR A 440 6.07 44.38 -31.45
C THR A 440 5.57 42.96 -31.14
N ASP A 441 6.27 41.95 -31.66
CA ASP A 441 5.99 40.50 -31.50
C ASP A 441 6.10 39.97 -30.04
N ASN A 442 5.98 40.82 -29.02
CA ASN A 442 6.11 40.39 -27.63
C ASN A 442 4.81 39.71 -27.16
N ALA A 443 4.85 38.38 -27.00
CA ALA A 443 3.78 37.61 -26.40
C ALA A 443 3.53 38.03 -24.95
N ILE A 444 2.26 38.22 -24.57
CA ILE A 444 1.84 38.53 -23.20
C ILE A 444 1.91 37.30 -22.28
N ALA A 445 1.83 36.11 -22.86
CA ALA A 445 2.08 34.83 -22.22
C ALA A 445 2.51 33.83 -23.30
N SER A 446 3.43 32.92 -22.96
CA SER A 446 3.86 31.84 -23.83
C SER A 446 3.94 30.53 -23.05
N ALA A 447 3.72 29.43 -23.76
CA ALA A 447 3.84 28.07 -23.25
C ALA A 447 4.43 27.19 -24.34
N THR A 448 5.16 26.15 -23.93
CA THR A 448 5.74 25.19 -24.85
C THR A 448 5.52 23.76 -24.37
N ARG A 449 5.45 22.83 -25.32
CA ARG A 449 5.35 21.40 -25.07
C ARG A 449 6.18 20.63 -26.09
N THR A 450 6.91 19.61 -25.64
CA THR A 450 7.69 18.75 -26.55
C THR A 450 6.82 17.62 -27.08
N ILE A 451 6.80 17.45 -28.39
CA ILE A 451 6.22 16.32 -29.11
C ILE A 451 7.36 15.47 -29.70
N ARG A 452 7.26 14.14 -29.67
CA ARG A 452 8.31 13.25 -30.21
C ARG A 452 7.75 12.33 -31.29
N LYS A 453 8.39 12.24 -32.46
CA LYS A 453 8.17 11.14 -33.41
C LYS A 453 9.20 10.06 -33.15
N LEU A 454 8.76 8.88 -32.73
CA LEU A 454 9.64 7.77 -32.34
C LEU A 454 9.98 6.88 -33.55
N PRO A 455 11.17 6.24 -33.57
CA PRO A 455 11.50 5.22 -34.57
C PRO A 455 10.71 3.93 -34.31
N PRO A 456 10.59 3.03 -35.31
CA PRO A 456 10.06 1.69 -35.11
C PRO A 456 10.86 0.92 -34.05
N ALA A 457 10.16 0.14 -33.23
CA ALA A 457 10.75 -0.76 -32.23
C ALA A 457 10.19 -2.17 -32.39
N ALA A 458 10.99 -3.19 -32.05
CA ALA A 458 10.55 -4.59 -32.09
C ALA A 458 9.47 -4.90 -31.04
N HIS A 459 9.47 -4.15 -29.94
CA HIS A 459 8.58 -4.29 -28.80
C HIS A 459 8.07 -2.91 -28.40
N GLU A 460 6.99 -2.49 -29.05
CA GLU A 460 6.36 -1.19 -28.83
C GLU A 460 5.13 -1.35 -27.94
N TRP A 461 5.20 -0.83 -26.72
CA TRP A 461 4.04 -0.65 -25.86
C TRP A 461 3.56 0.79 -25.85
N ARG A 462 2.23 0.97 -25.93
CA ARG A 462 1.59 2.27 -25.75
C ARG A 462 0.18 2.14 -25.20
N ILE A 463 -0.34 3.23 -24.63
CA ILE A 463 -1.75 3.31 -24.20
C ILE A 463 -2.56 4.02 -25.28
N ARG A 464 -3.67 3.43 -25.72
CA ARG A 464 -4.61 4.01 -26.69
C ARG A 464 -5.56 5.02 -26.00
N GLU A 465 -6.23 5.84 -26.79
CA GLU A 465 -7.17 6.88 -26.34
C GLU A 465 -8.29 6.39 -25.40
N ASP A 466 -8.62 5.11 -25.43
CA ASP A 466 -9.58 4.43 -24.55
C ASP A 466 -8.93 3.76 -23.31
N CYS A 467 -7.69 4.14 -22.98
CA CYS A 467 -6.90 3.62 -21.88
C CYS A 467 -6.58 2.11 -21.95
N VAL A 468 -6.63 1.53 -23.15
CA VAL A 468 -6.23 0.14 -23.40
C VAL A 468 -4.74 0.07 -23.75
N ALA A 469 -4.02 -0.90 -23.17
CA ALA A 469 -2.64 -1.15 -23.53
C ALA A 469 -2.54 -1.85 -24.89
N LEU A 470 -1.60 -1.41 -25.71
CA LEU A 470 -1.28 -2.00 -27.00
C LEU A 470 0.14 -2.57 -26.96
N TYR A 471 0.34 -3.73 -27.57
CA TYR A 471 1.64 -4.32 -27.85
C TYR A 471 1.80 -4.47 -29.36
N ASN A 472 2.78 -3.78 -29.95
CA ASN A 472 3.00 -3.69 -31.39
C ASN A 472 1.73 -3.32 -32.18
N GLY A 473 0.94 -2.38 -31.64
CA GLY A 473 -0.30 -1.90 -32.26
C GLY A 473 -1.55 -2.72 -31.92
N GLU A 474 -1.40 -3.93 -31.36
CA GLU A 474 -2.50 -4.83 -31.04
C GLU A 474 -2.94 -4.71 -29.56
N PRO A 475 -4.25 -4.73 -29.25
CA PRO A 475 -4.71 -4.66 -27.86
C PRO A 475 -4.21 -5.83 -27.00
N PHE A 476 -3.73 -5.52 -25.80
CA PHE A 476 -3.21 -6.49 -24.84
C PHE A 476 -3.92 -6.34 -23.49
N VAL A 477 -4.56 -7.42 -23.03
CA VAL A 477 -5.18 -7.51 -21.71
C VAL A 477 -4.28 -8.38 -20.84
N PRO A 478 -3.50 -7.80 -19.91
CA PRO A 478 -2.67 -8.60 -19.03
C PRO A 478 -3.56 -9.37 -18.05
N PHE A 479 -3.32 -10.67 -17.98
CA PHE A 479 -3.95 -11.58 -17.04
C PHE A 479 -2.91 -12.54 -16.47
N GLY A 480 -2.76 -12.57 -15.14
CA GLY A 480 -1.91 -13.56 -14.49
C GLY A 480 -1.58 -13.26 -13.04
N PHE A 481 -0.31 -13.42 -12.66
CA PHE A 481 0.09 -13.52 -11.26
C PHE A 481 1.40 -12.81 -10.91
N PHE A 482 1.52 -12.46 -9.63
CA PHE A 482 2.80 -12.12 -9.02
C PHE A 482 3.58 -13.39 -8.65
N SER A 483 4.89 -13.34 -8.83
CA SER A 483 5.87 -14.31 -8.30
C SER A 483 5.65 -15.78 -8.69
N VAL A 484 5.20 -16.03 -9.93
CA VAL A 484 5.15 -17.41 -10.47
C VAL A 484 6.58 -17.96 -10.58
N PRO A 485 6.84 -19.18 -10.07
CA PRO A 485 8.17 -19.75 -10.16
C PRO A 485 8.49 -20.28 -11.55
N SER A 486 9.77 -20.20 -11.94
CA SER A 486 10.18 -20.39 -13.34
C SER A 486 9.85 -21.76 -13.94
N ASN A 487 9.81 -22.81 -13.12
CA ASN A 487 9.44 -24.16 -13.57
C ASN A 487 7.93 -24.32 -13.91
N GLN A 488 7.12 -23.29 -13.70
CA GLN A 488 5.68 -23.30 -13.98
C GLN A 488 5.25 -22.36 -15.12
N PHE A 489 6.18 -21.62 -15.74
CA PHE A 489 5.83 -20.67 -16.79
C PHE A 489 5.05 -21.31 -17.95
N GLN A 490 5.48 -22.50 -18.38
CA GLN A 490 4.79 -23.24 -19.44
C GLN A 490 3.37 -23.67 -19.03
N GLU A 491 3.19 -24.09 -17.78
CA GLU A 491 1.89 -24.51 -17.24
C GLU A 491 0.91 -23.35 -17.16
N VAL A 492 1.34 -22.19 -16.64
CA VAL A 492 0.46 -21.01 -16.55
C VAL A 492 0.18 -20.42 -17.94
N ALA A 493 1.14 -20.43 -18.85
CA ALA A 493 0.91 -20.01 -20.23
C ALA A 493 -0.12 -20.90 -20.93
N ALA A 494 -0.01 -22.23 -20.77
CA ALA A 494 -0.97 -23.19 -21.33
C ALA A 494 -2.39 -23.00 -20.76
N ALA A 495 -2.52 -22.55 -19.51
CA ALA A 495 -3.80 -22.21 -18.91
C ALA A 495 -4.38 -20.86 -19.37
N GLY A 496 -3.66 -20.10 -20.21
CA GLY A 496 -4.13 -18.85 -20.81
C GLY A 496 -3.68 -17.57 -20.10
N HIS A 497 -2.82 -17.66 -19.09
CA HIS A 497 -2.15 -16.49 -18.50
C HIS A 497 -1.14 -15.91 -19.49
N ASN A 498 -0.98 -14.59 -19.50
CA ASN A 498 -0.08 -13.90 -20.44
C ASN A 498 0.82 -12.83 -19.78
N ALA A 499 0.57 -12.50 -18.51
CA ALA A 499 1.29 -11.45 -17.79
C ALA A 499 1.69 -11.89 -16.38
N LEU A 500 2.93 -11.60 -16.02
CA LEU A 500 3.52 -11.93 -14.72
C LEU A 500 4.16 -10.68 -14.09
N GLN A 501 4.28 -10.69 -12.76
CA GLN A 501 5.13 -9.75 -12.03
C GLN A 501 6.25 -10.49 -11.29
N TRP A 502 7.44 -9.91 -11.23
CA TRP A 502 8.57 -10.48 -10.50
C TRP A 502 9.37 -9.48 -9.67
N TYR A 503 9.33 -9.64 -8.34
CA TYR A 503 10.09 -8.82 -7.39
C TYR A 503 11.62 -8.98 -7.48
N CYS A 504 12.11 -10.15 -7.90
CA CYS A 504 13.53 -10.49 -7.77
C CYS A 504 14.40 -10.10 -8.97
N ALA A 505 13.83 -9.53 -10.04
CA ALA A 505 14.60 -9.11 -11.22
C ALA A 505 15.72 -8.13 -10.87
N GLN A 506 15.46 -7.24 -9.91
CA GLN A 506 16.43 -6.29 -9.37
C GLN A 506 17.65 -6.96 -8.73
N TYR A 507 17.65 -8.27 -8.45
CA TYR A 507 18.81 -8.98 -7.94
C TYR A 507 19.75 -9.51 -9.05
N LYS A 508 19.36 -9.39 -10.32
CA LYS A 508 20.19 -9.76 -11.47
C LYS A 508 21.08 -8.58 -11.85
N ARG A 509 22.36 -8.64 -11.45
CA ARG A 509 23.29 -7.50 -11.45
C ARG A 509 23.58 -6.94 -12.84
N THR A 510 23.64 -7.81 -13.84
CA THR A 510 23.99 -7.43 -15.21
C THR A 510 22.80 -7.62 -16.14
N PRO A 511 22.76 -6.94 -17.30
CA PRO A 511 21.74 -7.20 -18.32
C PRO A 511 21.71 -8.67 -18.76
N GLU A 512 22.87 -9.31 -18.92
CA GLU A 512 23.00 -10.70 -19.38
C GLU A 512 22.34 -11.67 -18.40
N THR A 513 22.66 -11.56 -17.10
CA THR A 513 22.04 -12.41 -16.07
C THR A 513 20.54 -12.16 -15.89
N LEU A 514 20.05 -10.97 -16.25
CA LEU A 514 18.62 -10.69 -16.29
C LEU A 514 17.98 -11.33 -17.52
N PHE A 515 18.61 -11.22 -18.70
CA PHE A 515 18.10 -11.79 -19.95
C PHE A 515 18.04 -13.32 -19.88
N GLU A 516 19.07 -13.97 -19.33
CA GLU A 516 19.04 -15.42 -19.05
C GLU A 516 17.85 -15.81 -18.15
N ALA A 517 17.53 -14.98 -17.16
CA ALA A 517 16.39 -15.22 -16.27
C ALA A 517 15.03 -14.92 -16.91
N LEU A 518 14.99 -14.03 -17.91
CA LEU A 518 13.77 -13.69 -18.66
C LEU A 518 13.53 -14.60 -19.87
N ALA A 519 14.55 -15.31 -20.37
CA ALA A 519 14.40 -16.19 -21.52
C ALA A 519 13.28 -17.24 -21.34
N PRO A 520 13.17 -17.96 -20.19
CA PRO A 520 12.05 -18.89 -19.97
C PRO A 520 10.66 -18.23 -19.98
N VAL A 521 10.58 -16.93 -19.70
CA VAL A 521 9.33 -16.17 -19.78
C VAL A 521 8.94 -15.97 -21.24
N SER A 522 9.87 -15.49 -22.07
CA SER A 522 9.61 -15.30 -23.50
C SER A 522 9.39 -16.63 -24.23
N ASP A 523 10.09 -17.69 -23.84
CA ASP A 523 9.93 -19.03 -24.42
C ASP A 523 8.53 -19.61 -24.12
N ALA A 524 7.91 -19.20 -23.02
CA ALA A 524 6.51 -19.52 -22.69
C ALA A 524 5.48 -18.59 -23.35
N GLY A 525 5.92 -17.56 -24.08
CA GLY A 525 5.04 -16.54 -24.66
C GLY A 525 4.46 -15.55 -23.65
N LEU A 526 5.03 -15.49 -22.44
CA LEU A 526 4.58 -14.62 -21.36
C LEU A 526 5.25 -13.24 -21.42
N LYS A 527 4.62 -12.26 -20.77
CA LYS A 527 5.17 -10.92 -20.53
C LYS A 527 5.39 -10.71 -19.03
N MET A 528 6.46 -10.03 -18.65
CA MET A 528 6.88 -9.82 -17.27
C MET A 528 7.07 -8.33 -16.98
N MET A 529 6.47 -7.86 -15.89
CA MET A 529 6.79 -6.58 -15.28
C MET A 529 7.67 -6.77 -14.04
N PHE A 530 8.61 -5.86 -13.84
CA PHE A 530 9.58 -5.96 -12.75
C PHE A 530 10.23 -4.60 -12.46
N TYR A 531 10.93 -4.51 -11.33
CA TYR A 531 11.65 -3.30 -10.96
C TYR A 531 12.84 -3.00 -11.88
N PRO A 532 12.95 -1.78 -12.45
CA PRO A 532 14.04 -1.42 -13.34
C PRO A 532 15.33 -1.03 -12.61
N TYR A 533 15.41 -1.19 -11.29
CA TYR A 533 16.50 -0.64 -10.50
C TYR A 533 17.79 -1.47 -10.63
N PRO A 534 18.97 -0.83 -10.65
CA PRO A 534 20.26 -1.50 -10.54
C PRO A 534 20.37 -2.27 -9.21
N ASN A 535 21.02 -3.43 -9.24
CA ASN A 535 21.27 -4.23 -8.04
C ASN A 535 22.47 -3.72 -7.22
N ASP A 536 22.41 -2.49 -6.71
CA ASP A 536 23.19 -2.20 -5.51
C ASP A 536 22.29 -2.46 -4.29
N ARG A 537 22.90 -2.86 -3.18
CA ARG A 537 22.22 -3.06 -1.90
C ARG A 537 21.66 -1.75 -1.32
N TYR A 538 21.47 -0.70 -2.14
CA TYR A 538 21.29 0.69 -1.76
C TYR A 538 20.30 1.49 -2.65
N TRP A 539 19.83 0.94 -3.77
CA TRP A 539 19.11 1.71 -4.79
C TRP A 539 17.70 2.06 -4.33
N LEU A 540 17.06 1.05 -3.73
CA LEU A 540 15.85 1.19 -2.94
C LEU A 540 15.91 0.37 -1.64
N ALA A 541 17.07 -0.19 -1.29
CA ALA A 541 17.16 -1.24 -0.29
C ALA A 541 16.52 -0.84 1.05
N ARG A 542 15.31 -1.37 1.26
CA ARG A 542 14.43 -1.19 2.43
C ARG A 542 14.26 0.28 2.83
N TYR A 543 13.63 1.06 1.97
CA TYR A 543 12.91 2.28 2.39
C TYR A 543 13.76 3.45 2.91
N LYS A 544 15.10 3.35 2.92
CA LYS A 544 15.98 4.36 3.52
C LYS A 544 16.26 5.62 2.71
N ARG A 545 15.94 5.67 1.41
CA ARG A 545 16.19 6.87 0.56
C ARG A 545 15.03 7.24 -0.35
N ILE A 546 13.91 6.54 -0.24
CA ILE A 546 12.75 6.75 -1.13
C ILE A 546 11.97 8.03 -0.81
N HIS A 547 12.15 8.56 0.39
CA HIS A 547 11.68 9.86 0.86
C HIS A 547 12.69 10.99 0.55
N GLU A 548 13.89 10.69 0.05
CA GLU A 548 14.89 11.69 -0.34
C GLU A 548 14.77 12.06 -1.83
N PRO A 549 15.09 13.31 -2.21
CA PRO A 549 15.30 13.68 -3.60
C PRO A 549 16.34 12.78 -4.28
N MET A 550 16.14 12.45 -5.56
CA MET A 550 17.07 11.60 -6.29
C MET A 550 18.34 12.37 -6.68
N THR A 551 19.49 11.78 -6.40
CA THR A 551 20.80 12.31 -6.81
C THR A 551 21.06 12.09 -8.30
N ALA A 552 21.98 12.85 -8.89
CA ALA A 552 22.36 12.66 -10.30
C ALA A 552 22.93 11.26 -10.57
N LYS A 553 23.78 10.73 -9.67
CA LYS A 553 24.35 9.39 -9.79
C LYS A 553 23.27 8.30 -9.82
N GLU A 554 22.24 8.44 -9.00
CA GLU A 554 21.08 7.55 -9.06
C GLU A 554 20.36 7.75 -10.41
N ALA A 555 20.05 8.99 -10.79
CA ALA A 555 19.36 9.22 -12.05
C ALA A 555 20.06 8.55 -13.25
N ASP A 556 21.38 8.70 -13.35
CA ASP A 556 22.21 8.09 -14.39
C ASP A 556 22.17 6.55 -14.33
N ALA A 557 22.35 5.97 -13.15
CA ALA A 557 22.37 4.51 -13.01
C ALA A 557 21.02 3.84 -13.33
N LEU A 558 19.88 4.51 -13.06
CA LEU A 558 18.57 4.03 -13.52
C LEU A 558 18.44 4.14 -15.04
N ALA A 559 18.85 5.27 -15.61
CA ALA A 559 18.82 5.48 -17.07
C ALA A 559 19.66 4.42 -17.81
N ASP A 560 20.86 4.13 -17.33
CA ASP A 560 21.76 3.12 -17.89
C ASP A 560 21.16 1.72 -17.78
N ARG A 561 20.58 1.39 -16.63
CA ARG A 561 19.93 0.09 -16.41
C ARG A 561 18.74 -0.10 -17.33
N VAL A 562 17.84 0.88 -17.44
CA VAL A 562 16.68 0.83 -18.36
C VAL A 562 17.15 0.71 -19.81
N THR A 563 18.13 1.53 -20.22
CA THR A 563 18.67 1.52 -21.59
C THR A 563 19.28 0.17 -21.96
N SER A 564 19.98 -0.48 -21.03
CA SER A 564 20.64 -1.77 -21.29
C SER A 564 19.69 -2.97 -21.35
N ILE A 565 18.47 -2.88 -20.80
CA ILE A 565 17.55 -4.02 -20.70
C ILE A 565 16.34 -3.95 -21.65
N LYS A 566 15.97 -2.76 -22.14
CA LYS A 566 14.73 -2.53 -22.91
C LYS A 566 14.51 -3.39 -24.16
N GLY A 567 15.56 -4.01 -24.69
CA GLY A 567 15.49 -4.81 -25.91
C GLY A 567 14.90 -6.22 -25.75
N HIS A 568 14.62 -6.68 -24.52
CA HIS A 568 14.22 -8.07 -24.29
C HIS A 568 12.72 -8.31 -24.56
N PRO A 569 12.33 -9.37 -25.30
CA PRO A 569 10.93 -9.62 -25.71
C PRO A 569 9.96 -9.91 -24.56
N ALA A 570 10.45 -10.46 -23.45
CA ALA A 570 9.62 -10.75 -22.27
C ALA A 570 9.16 -9.50 -21.51
N ILE A 571 9.72 -8.31 -21.77
CA ILE A 571 9.38 -7.12 -20.97
C ILE A 571 7.95 -6.65 -21.29
N LEU A 572 7.16 -6.54 -20.24
CA LEU A 572 5.84 -5.93 -20.25
C LEU A 572 5.93 -4.44 -19.92
N GLY A 573 6.69 -4.11 -18.88
CA GLY A 573 6.81 -2.76 -18.33
C GLY A 573 7.61 -2.72 -17.04
N TYR A 574 7.83 -1.52 -16.53
CA TYR A 574 8.62 -1.27 -15.34
C TYR A 574 7.72 -1.06 -14.13
N TYR A 575 7.76 -2.02 -13.20
CA TYR A 575 7.09 -1.92 -11.90
C TYR A 575 7.90 -0.96 -11.03
N LEU A 576 7.50 0.30 -10.92
CA LEU A 576 8.32 1.32 -10.24
C LEU A 576 8.16 1.22 -8.73
N PHE A 577 6.94 1.29 -8.24
CA PHE A 577 6.67 1.30 -6.80
C PHE A 577 5.56 0.33 -6.44
N ASP A 578 5.80 -0.37 -5.34
CA ASP A 578 4.86 -1.22 -4.62
C ASP A 578 4.38 -0.41 -3.42
N GLU A 579 3.09 -0.10 -3.34
CA GLU A 579 2.46 0.58 -2.21
C GLU A 579 3.24 1.83 -1.71
N PRO A 580 3.54 2.83 -2.57
CA PRO A 580 4.45 3.92 -2.23
C PRO A 580 4.02 4.76 -1.01
N SER A 581 2.71 4.83 -0.73
CA SER A 581 2.16 5.47 0.47
C SER A 581 2.51 4.74 1.77
N CYS A 582 2.61 3.40 1.74
CA CYS A 582 3.01 2.58 2.89
C CYS A 582 4.50 2.71 3.21
N HIS A 583 5.25 3.36 2.32
CA HIS A 583 6.70 3.43 2.36
C HIS A 583 7.22 4.87 2.30
N THR A 584 6.35 5.88 2.46
CA THR A 584 6.73 7.29 2.44
C THR A 584 7.56 7.71 1.23
N VAL A 585 7.29 7.12 0.06
CA VAL A 585 7.96 7.51 -1.18
C VAL A 585 7.66 8.99 -1.45
N LEU A 586 8.71 9.80 -1.65
CA LEU A 586 8.56 11.19 -2.03
C LEU A 586 7.89 11.27 -3.41
N PRO A 587 6.72 11.90 -3.57
CA PRO A 587 6.03 11.96 -4.87
C PRO A 587 6.90 12.58 -5.98
N ALA A 588 7.74 13.56 -5.63
CA ALA A 588 8.71 14.14 -6.55
C ALA A 588 9.77 13.14 -7.02
N ARG A 589 10.25 12.26 -6.13
CA ARG A 589 11.19 11.18 -6.49
C ARG A 589 10.52 10.17 -7.41
N ALA A 590 9.29 9.75 -7.10
CA ALA A 590 8.54 8.80 -7.92
C ALA A 590 8.34 9.35 -9.35
N ARG A 591 7.93 10.62 -9.46
CA ARG A 591 7.83 11.32 -10.75
C ARG A 591 9.17 11.34 -11.48
N GLN A 592 10.27 11.64 -10.79
CA GLN A 592 11.59 11.66 -11.41
C GLN A 592 12.04 10.27 -11.90
N CYS A 593 11.76 9.18 -11.17
CA CYS A 593 12.01 7.82 -11.65
C CYS A 593 11.21 7.51 -12.92
N TYR A 594 9.92 7.89 -12.94
CA TYR A 594 9.07 7.76 -14.12
C TYR A 594 9.62 8.53 -15.33
N GLU A 595 10.01 9.79 -15.15
CA GLU A 595 10.57 10.66 -16.18
C GLU A 595 11.86 10.09 -16.80
N ILE A 596 12.70 9.46 -15.98
CA ILE A 596 13.93 8.79 -16.44
C ILE A 596 13.57 7.54 -17.24
N CYS A 597 12.72 6.67 -16.70
CA CYS A 597 12.35 5.41 -17.37
C CYS A 597 11.71 5.69 -18.73
N ARG A 598 10.73 6.59 -18.80
CA ARG A 598 10.04 6.94 -20.06
C ARG A 598 10.95 7.61 -21.11
N THR A 599 12.07 8.20 -20.68
CA THR A 599 13.02 8.87 -21.57
C THR A 599 14.08 7.88 -22.07
N ALA A 600 14.62 7.04 -21.19
CA ALA A 600 15.57 5.99 -21.54
C ALA A 600 14.93 4.88 -22.40
N ASP A 601 13.66 4.57 -22.11
CA ASP A 601 12.84 3.63 -22.85
C ASP A 601 11.41 4.15 -23.05
N PRO A 602 11.13 4.75 -24.23
CA PRO A 602 9.79 5.23 -24.54
C PRO A 602 8.82 4.09 -24.91
N PHE A 603 9.30 2.86 -25.07
CA PHE A 603 8.55 1.73 -25.63
C PHE A 603 7.98 0.77 -24.58
N HIS A 604 8.21 1.02 -23.28
CA HIS A 604 7.61 0.25 -22.19
C HIS A 604 6.93 1.16 -21.16
N PRO A 605 5.75 0.76 -20.64
CA PRO A 605 5.01 1.52 -19.63
C PRO A 605 5.64 1.36 -18.24
N CYS A 606 5.37 2.33 -17.39
CA CYS A 606 5.69 2.34 -15.97
C CYS A 606 4.42 2.08 -15.15
N ILE A 607 4.52 1.22 -14.15
CA ILE A 607 3.40 0.79 -13.32
C ILE A 607 3.67 1.19 -11.87
N VAL A 608 2.62 1.70 -11.20
CA VAL A 608 2.63 1.93 -9.74
C VAL A 608 1.42 1.20 -9.14
N LEU A 609 1.68 0.39 -8.11
CA LEU A 609 0.65 -0.27 -7.32
C LEU A 609 0.33 0.58 -6.09
N CYS A 610 -0.96 0.79 -5.80
CA CYS A 610 -1.42 1.68 -4.74
C CYS A 610 -2.40 0.98 -3.78
N GLN A 611 -2.06 0.98 -2.49
CA GLN A 611 -2.81 0.34 -1.41
C GLN A 611 -4.08 1.08 -0.96
N ASN A 612 -4.17 2.38 -1.26
CA ASN A 612 -5.32 3.21 -0.89
C ASN A 612 -5.69 4.21 -1.98
N PRO A 613 -6.93 4.74 -1.95
CA PRO A 613 -7.42 5.74 -2.90
C PRO A 613 -6.55 7.00 -3.03
N GLY A 614 -6.08 7.59 -1.92
CA GLY A 614 -5.27 8.82 -1.95
C GLY A 614 -3.94 8.67 -2.68
N ALA A 615 -3.29 7.51 -2.53
CA ALA A 615 -2.05 7.19 -3.23
C ALA A 615 -2.22 7.25 -4.76
N MET A 616 -3.37 6.81 -5.29
CA MET A 616 -3.63 6.86 -6.73
C MET A 616 -3.58 8.29 -7.26
N PHE A 617 -4.16 9.26 -6.54
CA PHE A 617 -4.08 10.67 -6.94
C PHE A 617 -2.71 11.29 -6.73
N THR A 618 -2.02 10.90 -5.65
CA THR A 618 -0.70 11.42 -5.28
C THR A 618 0.39 11.00 -6.28
N PHE A 619 0.35 9.74 -6.72
CA PHE A 619 1.36 9.13 -7.60
C PHE A 619 0.93 8.99 -9.06
N ARG A 620 -0.21 9.55 -9.47
CA ARG A 620 -0.67 9.48 -10.86
C ARG A 620 0.36 10.00 -11.86
N ASP A 621 1.12 11.04 -11.54
CA ASP A 621 2.12 11.60 -12.46
C ASP A 621 3.42 10.78 -12.49
N ALA A 622 3.44 9.60 -11.86
CA ALA A 622 4.59 8.71 -11.78
C ALA A 622 4.35 7.33 -12.43
N CYS A 623 3.28 7.18 -13.22
CA CYS A 623 2.98 5.93 -13.92
C CYS A 623 2.26 6.16 -15.25
N ASP A 624 2.18 5.13 -16.08
CA ASP A 624 1.26 5.04 -17.21
C ASP A 624 0.05 4.17 -16.88
N ILE A 625 0.18 3.37 -15.82
CA ILE A 625 -0.76 2.34 -15.41
C ILE A 625 -0.92 2.42 -13.89
N HIS A 626 -2.16 2.69 -13.46
CA HIS A 626 -2.57 2.50 -12.07
C HIS A 626 -2.85 1.03 -11.83
N MET A 627 -2.30 0.45 -10.76
CA MET A 627 -2.55 -0.93 -10.40
C MET A 627 -2.96 -1.06 -8.92
N PRO A 628 -4.13 -0.55 -8.51
CA PRO A 628 -4.62 -0.71 -7.13
C PRO A 628 -4.77 -2.17 -6.71
N ASP A 629 -4.71 -2.44 -5.41
CA ASP A 629 -4.85 -3.77 -4.83
C ASP A 629 -5.99 -3.83 -3.78
N PRO A 630 -7.26 -3.85 -4.23
CA PRO A 630 -8.42 -3.81 -3.36
C PRO A 630 -8.62 -5.16 -2.66
N TYR A 631 -8.13 -5.29 -1.44
CA TYR A 631 -8.28 -6.51 -0.64
C TYR A 631 -9.47 -6.42 0.33
N PRO A 632 -10.54 -7.23 0.13
CA PRO A 632 -11.66 -7.31 1.08
C PRO A 632 -11.27 -7.98 2.41
N GLY A 633 -10.26 -8.86 2.39
CA GLY A 633 -9.96 -9.77 3.49
C GLY A 633 -11.06 -10.83 3.65
N PHE A 634 -10.71 -12.07 3.99
CA PHE A 634 -11.70 -13.15 4.12
C PHE A 634 -11.53 -13.88 5.45
N VAL A 635 -12.65 -14.14 6.12
CA VAL A 635 -12.69 -14.73 7.45
C VAL A 635 -12.89 -16.25 7.35
N TYR A 636 -12.16 -17.01 8.18
CA TYR A 636 -12.30 -18.46 8.21
C TYR A 636 -13.74 -18.85 8.63
N ARG A 637 -14.37 -19.77 7.88
CA ARG A 637 -15.81 -20.12 8.01
C ARG A 637 -16.77 -18.92 7.94
N GLY A 638 -16.32 -17.79 7.42
CA GLY A 638 -17.10 -16.57 7.21
C GLY A 638 -16.98 -16.04 5.79
N LEU A 639 -17.48 -14.82 5.58
CA LEU A 639 -17.44 -14.09 4.32
C LEU A 639 -16.27 -13.09 4.30
N ALA A 640 -16.36 -12.07 3.44
CA ALA A 640 -15.41 -10.98 3.41
C ALA A 640 -15.43 -10.17 4.73
N ALA A 641 -14.26 -9.74 5.20
CA ALA A 641 -14.09 -8.92 6.39
C ALA A 641 -14.49 -7.46 6.13
N ARG A 642 -14.33 -7.00 4.89
CA ARG A 642 -14.82 -5.71 4.39
C ARG A 642 -15.94 -5.96 3.38
N ASP A 643 -16.77 -4.93 3.17
CA ASP A 643 -17.76 -4.95 2.11
C ASP A 643 -17.09 -5.21 0.74
N MET A 644 -17.63 -6.17 -0.03
CA MET A 644 -17.09 -6.56 -1.33
C MET A 644 -17.10 -5.42 -2.37
N ARG A 645 -17.85 -4.34 -2.13
CA ARG A 645 -17.85 -3.11 -2.95
C ARG A 645 -16.53 -2.32 -2.84
N VAL A 646 -15.60 -2.70 -1.95
CA VAL A 646 -14.26 -2.10 -1.90
C VAL A 646 -13.55 -2.17 -3.25
N VAL A 647 -13.75 -3.24 -4.04
CA VAL A 647 -13.16 -3.39 -5.37
C VAL A 647 -13.69 -2.30 -6.31
N LYS A 648 -15.00 -2.11 -6.39
CA LYS A 648 -15.65 -1.00 -7.12
C LYS A 648 -15.03 0.33 -6.74
N THR A 649 -14.97 0.62 -5.44
CA THR A 649 -14.49 1.91 -4.93
C THR A 649 -13.07 2.20 -5.39
N TYR A 650 -12.17 1.21 -5.31
CA TYR A 650 -10.77 1.37 -5.72
C TYR A 650 -10.64 1.55 -7.23
N ILE A 651 -11.35 0.75 -8.03
CA ILE A 651 -11.24 0.84 -9.49
C ILE A 651 -11.86 2.13 -10.02
N GLU A 652 -13.02 2.56 -9.52
CA GLU A 652 -13.59 3.86 -9.87
C GLU A 652 -12.65 5.01 -9.48
N THR A 653 -11.96 4.88 -8.34
CA THR A 653 -10.97 5.87 -7.90
C THR A 653 -9.77 5.89 -8.84
N ALA A 654 -9.22 4.74 -9.22
CA ALA A 654 -8.13 4.65 -10.18
C ALA A 654 -8.52 5.23 -11.55
N VAL A 655 -9.73 4.93 -12.05
CA VAL A 655 -10.26 5.52 -13.29
C VAL A 655 -10.37 7.03 -13.17
N LYS A 656 -10.86 7.57 -12.05
CA LYS A 656 -10.90 9.02 -11.81
C LYS A 656 -9.48 9.63 -11.74
N ALA A 657 -8.56 8.99 -11.02
CA ALA A 657 -7.17 9.43 -10.88
C ALA A 657 -6.44 9.42 -12.22
N SER A 658 -6.78 8.48 -13.12
CA SER A 658 -6.23 8.35 -14.47
C SER A 658 -6.54 9.54 -15.37
N ARG A 659 -7.59 10.32 -15.08
CA ARG A 659 -8.10 11.41 -15.95
C ARG A 659 -8.37 10.99 -17.40
N GLY A 660 -8.64 9.70 -17.65
CA GLY A 660 -8.79 9.16 -19.01
C GLY A 660 -7.49 9.21 -19.82
N ARG A 661 -6.34 9.14 -19.14
CA ARG A 661 -5.00 9.30 -19.74
C ARG A 661 -4.07 8.11 -19.50
N GLN A 662 -4.44 7.23 -18.56
CA GLN A 662 -3.64 6.12 -18.05
C GLN A 662 -4.50 4.86 -18.01
N ALA A 663 -3.87 3.70 -18.23
CA ALA A 663 -4.57 2.43 -18.06
C ALA A 663 -4.83 2.16 -16.57
N VAL A 664 -5.87 1.38 -16.29
CA VAL A 664 -6.16 0.88 -14.95
C VAL A 664 -6.13 -0.64 -15.02
N TRP A 665 -5.14 -1.23 -14.38
CA TRP A 665 -5.11 -2.66 -14.05
C TRP A 665 -5.38 -2.80 -12.56
N PHE A 666 -5.43 -4.02 -12.02
CA PHE A 666 -5.49 -4.18 -10.58
C PHE A 666 -5.01 -5.55 -10.12
N THR A 667 -4.78 -5.62 -8.82
CA THR A 667 -4.28 -6.79 -8.12
C THR A 667 -5.38 -7.32 -7.18
N PRO A 668 -6.21 -8.28 -7.59
CA PRO A 668 -7.17 -8.90 -6.68
C PRO A 668 -6.44 -9.68 -5.59
N GLN A 669 -7.09 -9.83 -4.42
CA GLN A 669 -6.60 -10.72 -3.39
C GLN A 669 -6.63 -12.17 -3.93
N ALA A 670 -5.49 -12.84 -4.01
CA ALA A 670 -5.39 -14.26 -4.32
C ALA A 670 -4.42 -14.94 -3.33
N PHE A 671 -4.56 -14.58 -2.05
CA PHE A 671 -3.73 -15.03 -0.96
C PHE A 671 -4.43 -14.82 0.39
N HIS A 672 -3.81 -15.27 1.47
CA HIS A 672 -4.19 -14.91 2.83
C HIS A 672 -3.03 -14.29 3.61
N TRP A 673 -3.30 -13.41 4.59
CA TRP A 673 -2.23 -12.74 5.35
C TRP A 673 -1.60 -13.59 6.46
N HIS A 674 -1.99 -14.86 6.56
CA HIS A 674 -1.53 -15.76 7.61
C HIS A 674 -1.82 -15.30 9.05
N ARG A 675 -2.83 -14.43 9.22
CA ARG A 675 -3.31 -13.98 10.53
C ARG A 675 -4.36 -14.96 11.08
N PRO A 676 -4.54 -15.04 12.42
CA PRO A 676 -5.59 -15.85 13.02
C PRO A 676 -6.96 -15.53 12.41
N ASN A 677 -7.77 -16.56 12.18
CA ASN A 677 -9.14 -16.44 11.64
C ASN A 677 -9.26 -15.85 10.21
N GLN A 678 -8.19 -15.85 9.41
CA GLN A 678 -8.23 -15.42 8.00
C GLN A 678 -8.01 -16.57 7.01
N ARG A 679 -8.56 -16.42 5.81
CA ARG A 679 -8.40 -17.36 4.68
C ARG A 679 -8.18 -16.62 3.35
N ALA A 680 -7.79 -17.38 2.33
CA ALA A 680 -7.83 -16.94 0.95
C ALA A 680 -9.29 -16.85 0.45
N PRO A 681 -9.58 -16.05 -0.60
CA PRO A 681 -10.89 -16.10 -1.25
C PRO A 681 -11.16 -17.48 -1.83
N ASN A 682 -12.43 -17.88 -1.83
CA ASN A 682 -12.87 -19.00 -2.64
C ASN A 682 -13.04 -18.58 -4.11
N PHE A 683 -13.31 -19.56 -4.98
CA PHE A 683 -13.43 -19.34 -6.42
C PHE A 683 -14.52 -18.31 -6.78
N ARG A 684 -15.66 -18.32 -6.09
CA ARG A 684 -16.75 -17.38 -6.35
C ARG A 684 -16.41 -15.96 -5.95
N GLU A 685 -15.75 -15.78 -4.81
CA GLU A 685 -15.25 -14.49 -4.35
C GLU A 685 -14.18 -13.93 -5.29
N LEU A 686 -13.28 -14.79 -5.76
CA LEU A 686 -12.26 -14.41 -6.74
C LEU A 686 -12.87 -13.99 -8.09
N ARG A 687 -13.81 -14.78 -8.62
CA ARG A 687 -14.57 -14.44 -9.84
C ARG A 687 -15.34 -13.13 -9.68
N ASN A 688 -15.90 -12.86 -8.49
CA ASN A 688 -16.54 -11.59 -8.18
C ASN A 688 -15.58 -10.41 -8.25
N MET A 689 -14.42 -10.49 -7.58
CA MET A 689 -13.45 -9.39 -7.61
C MET A 689 -12.98 -9.08 -9.04
N VAL A 690 -12.68 -10.10 -9.84
CA VAL A 690 -12.23 -9.95 -11.24
C VAL A 690 -13.27 -9.21 -12.08
N TRP A 691 -14.51 -9.71 -12.11
CA TRP A 691 -15.55 -9.09 -12.94
C TRP A 691 -16.05 -7.76 -12.40
N GLN A 692 -16.04 -7.56 -11.08
CA GLN A 692 -16.32 -6.25 -10.50
C GLN A 692 -15.28 -5.22 -10.97
N GLY A 693 -13.99 -5.57 -10.98
CA GLY A 693 -12.95 -4.67 -11.48
C GLY A 693 -13.12 -4.32 -12.97
N ILE A 694 -13.44 -5.31 -13.81
CA ILE A 694 -13.69 -5.10 -15.25
C ILE A 694 -14.94 -4.21 -15.49
N ILE A 695 -16.02 -4.43 -14.73
CA ILE A 695 -17.24 -3.61 -14.80
C ILE A 695 -16.91 -2.13 -14.58
N TYR A 696 -16.06 -1.84 -13.59
CA TYR A 696 -15.69 -0.47 -13.19
C TYR A 696 -14.50 0.10 -13.96
N GLY A 697 -13.93 -0.68 -14.87
CA GLY A 697 -13.12 -0.16 -15.95
C GLY A 697 -11.67 -0.64 -16.01
N ALA A 698 -11.29 -1.61 -15.19
CA ALA A 698 -10.00 -2.26 -15.29
C ALA A 698 -9.84 -2.99 -16.63
N THR A 699 -8.67 -2.85 -17.26
CA THR A 699 -8.29 -3.46 -18.54
C THR A 699 -7.19 -4.51 -18.38
N GLY A 700 -6.90 -4.91 -17.15
CA GLY A 700 -5.88 -5.89 -16.80
C GLY A 700 -5.97 -6.37 -15.36
N VAL A 701 -5.58 -7.62 -15.11
CA VAL A 701 -5.70 -8.30 -13.81
C VAL A 701 -4.42 -9.08 -13.54
N VAL A 702 -3.69 -8.74 -12.48
CA VAL A 702 -2.50 -9.52 -12.08
C VAL A 702 -2.60 -9.81 -10.60
N ALA A 703 -2.91 -11.05 -10.23
CA ALA A 703 -3.25 -11.41 -8.87
C ALA A 703 -2.01 -11.57 -7.97
N TYR A 704 -2.05 -10.97 -6.78
CA TYR A 704 -1.05 -11.19 -5.73
C TYR A 704 -1.55 -12.32 -4.82
N LYS A 705 -0.83 -13.42 -4.65
CA LYS A 705 0.31 -13.91 -5.45
C LYS A 705 -0.05 -15.29 -5.97
N ALA A 706 0.79 -15.89 -6.82
CA ALA A 706 0.69 -17.32 -7.10
C ALA A 706 1.05 -18.12 -5.83
N GLU A 707 0.22 -18.06 -4.79
CA GLU A 707 0.26 -18.98 -3.67
C GLU A 707 -0.02 -20.34 -4.27
N ARG A 708 1.08 -20.99 -4.61
CA ARG A 708 1.03 -22.34 -5.14
C ARG A 708 0.21 -23.10 -4.09
N TRP A 709 -0.87 -23.72 -4.57
CA TRP A 709 -1.60 -24.82 -3.92
C TRP A 709 -2.86 -24.52 -3.11
N ASP A 710 -3.50 -23.33 -3.22
CA ASP A 710 -4.96 -23.28 -2.95
C ASP A 710 -5.73 -23.61 -4.25
N PRO A 711 -6.55 -24.68 -4.29
CA PRO A 711 -7.30 -25.06 -5.49
C PRO A 711 -8.25 -23.97 -6.01
N ASP A 712 -8.83 -23.15 -5.12
CA ASP A 712 -9.72 -22.06 -5.52
C ASP A 712 -8.98 -20.97 -6.26
N ILE A 713 -7.75 -20.67 -5.82
CA ILE A 713 -6.91 -19.67 -6.48
C ILE A 713 -6.38 -20.22 -7.80
N ARG A 714 -5.80 -21.43 -7.81
CA ARG A 714 -5.18 -21.99 -9.01
C ARG A 714 -6.21 -22.24 -10.11
N LEU A 715 -7.21 -23.08 -9.84
CA LEU A 715 -8.23 -23.43 -10.83
C LEU A 715 -9.13 -22.24 -11.12
N GLY A 716 -9.40 -21.40 -10.12
CA GLY A 716 -10.21 -20.19 -10.32
C GLY A 716 -9.53 -19.20 -11.25
N MET A 717 -8.25 -18.90 -11.08
CA MET A 717 -7.54 -18.01 -11.99
C MET A 717 -7.36 -18.62 -13.39
N ASP A 718 -7.20 -19.94 -13.53
CA ASP A 718 -7.15 -20.60 -14.85
C ASP A 718 -8.48 -20.49 -15.59
N PHE A 719 -9.58 -20.78 -14.89
CA PHE A 719 -10.92 -20.59 -15.40
C PHE A 719 -11.12 -19.13 -15.87
N LEU A 720 -10.73 -18.17 -15.02
CA LEU A 720 -10.88 -16.74 -15.31
C LEU A 720 -9.98 -16.27 -16.44
N ALA A 721 -8.77 -16.81 -16.60
CA ALA A 721 -7.90 -16.50 -17.74
C ALA A 721 -8.59 -16.88 -19.06
N GLY A 722 -9.20 -18.06 -19.11
CA GLY A 722 -10.01 -18.48 -20.26
C GLY A 722 -11.25 -17.61 -20.47
N GLU A 723 -11.98 -17.29 -19.40
CA GLU A 723 -13.21 -16.48 -19.47
C GLU A 723 -12.93 -15.04 -19.95
N VAL A 724 -11.87 -14.41 -19.42
CA VAL A 724 -11.42 -13.07 -19.83
C VAL A 724 -10.88 -13.06 -21.26
N ARG A 725 -10.14 -14.10 -21.67
CA ARG A 725 -9.65 -14.22 -23.06
C ARG A 725 -10.80 -14.30 -24.06
N ASP A 726 -11.79 -15.12 -23.79
CA ASP A 726 -12.96 -15.30 -24.66
C ASP A 726 -13.84 -14.03 -24.72
N LEU A 727 -13.83 -13.22 -23.66
CA LEU A 727 -14.54 -11.94 -23.58
C LEU A 727 -13.62 -10.72 -23.78
N ARG A 728 -12.42 -10.91 -24.35
CA ARG A 728 -11.38 -9.87 -24.47
C ARG A 728 -11.93 -8.57 -25.04
N ASP A 729 -12.68 -8.65 -26.14
CA ASP A 729 -13.20 -7.46 -26.82
C ASP A 729 -14.20 -6.69 -25.95
N ALA A 730 -14.98 -7.37 -25.11
CA ALA A 730 -15.91 -6.74 -24.18
C ALA A 730 -15.19 -6.13 -22.96
N VAL A 731 -14.06 -6.70 -22.54
CA VAL A 731 -13.19 -6.15 -21.48
C VAL A 731 -12.59 -4.82 -21.91
N ILE A 732 -12.14 -4.71 -23.16
CA ILE A 732 -11.48 -3.51 -23.70
C ILE A 732 -12.41 -2.56 -24.46
N ALA A 733 -13.70 -2.88 -24.56
CA ALA A 733 -14.68 -2.02 -25.21
C ALA A 733 -14.77 -0.64 -24.52
N GLY A 734 -14.61 0.42 -25.33
CA GLY A 734 -14.65 1.82 -24.89
C GLY A 734 -16.07 2.33 -24.65
N ASP A 735 -17.07 1.74 -25.30
CA ASP A 735 -18.50 2.03 -25.15
C ASP A 735 -19.05 1.36 -23.88
N ARG A 736 -18.65 1.90 -22.73
CA ARG A 736 -19.11 1.42 -21.43
C ARG A 736 -20.43 2.09 -21.09
N GLN A 737 -21.55 1.50 -21.50
CA GLN A 737 -22.86 2.11 -21.25
C GLN A 737 -23.33 1.81 -19.81
N PRO A 738 -23.51 2.82 -18.94
CA PRO A 738 -24.35 2.68 -17.76
C PRO A 738 -25.80 2.64 -18.23
N GLY A 739 -26.31 1.44 -18.47
CA GLY A 739 -27.58 1.26 -19.16
C GLY A 739 -28.40 0.07 -18.68
N VAL A 740 -28.07 -0.51 -17.53
CA VAL A 740 -28.94 -1.56 -16.95
C VAL A 740 -29.76 -0.94 -15.83
N ASN A 741 -31.06 -0.81 -16.05
CA ASN A 741 -31.96 -0.49 -14.95
C ASN A 741 -32.12 -1.78 -14.13
N VAL A 742 -31.74 -1.71 -12.86
CA VAL A 742 -31.78 -2.84 -11.93
C VAL A 742 -32.93 -2.66 -10.95
N VAL A 743 -33.78 -3.68 -10.86
CA VAL A 743 -34.78 -3.81 -9.79
C VAL A 743 -34.43 -5.06 -8.99
N ALA A 744 -34.08 -4.90 -7.71
CA ALA A 744 -33.68 -5.99 -6.83
C ALA A 744 -34.10 -5.66 -5.38
N GLY A 745 -33.95 -6.63 -4.46
CA GLY A 745 -34.17 -6.37 -3.04
C GLY A 745 -33.20 -5.34 -2.47
N VAL A 746 -31.93 -5.38 -2.89
CA VAL A 746 -30.89 -4.42 -2.51
C VAL A 746 -30.08 -4.02 -3.76
N PRO A 747 -30.60 -3.11 -4.61
CA PRO A 747 -30.05 -2.79 -5.93
C PRO A 747 -28.59 -2.29 -5.92
N GLU A 748 -28.16 -1.62 -4.85
CA GLU A 748 -26.79 -1.13 -4.67
C GLU A 748 -25.72 -2.23 -4.61
N HIS A 749 -26.15 -3.49 -4.40
CA HIS A 749 -25.28 -4.66 -4.46
C HIS A 749 -25.26 -5.35 -5.81
N ILE A 750 -26.00 -4.88 -6.82
CA ILE A 750 -26.00 -5.45 -8.17
C ILE A 750 -25.24 -4.51 -9.10
N HIS A 751 -24.03 -4.90 -9.47
CA HIS A 751 -23.13 -4.15 -10.35
C HIS A 751 -23.27 -4.68 -11.76
N CYS A 752 -23.60 -3.81 -12.72
CA CYS A 752 -23.84 -4.20 -14.09
C CYS A 752 -23.13 -3.30 -15.09
N SER A 753 -22.80 -3.85 -16.25
CA SER A 753 -22.31 -3.11 -17.41
C SER A 753 -22.71 -3.78 -18.71
N VAL A 754 -23.05 -3.00 -19.72
CA VAL A 754 -23.29 -3.47 -21.09
C VAL A 754 -22.11 -3.08 -21.96
N ARG A 755 -21.74 -3.96 -22.89
CA ARG A 755 -20.65 -3.80 -23.86
C ARG A 755 -21.16 -4.19 -25.25
N GLN A 756 -20.99 -3.32 -26.24
CA GLN A 756 -21.26 -3.64 -27.64
C GLN A 756 -19.94 -3.94 -28.34
N THR A 757 -19.76 -5.17 -28.82
CA THR A 757 -18.54 -5.60 -29.53
C THR A 757 -18.91 -6.01 -30.94
N GLY A 758 -18.88 -5.05 -31.88
CA GLY A 758 -19.39 -5.27 -33.23
C GLY A 758 -20.89 -5.54 -33.20
N GLN A 759 -21.32 -6.72 -33.68
CA GLN A 759 -22.73 -7.15 -33.65
C GLN A 759 -23.12 -7.84 -32.34
N GLU A 760 -22.14 -8.20 -31.50
CA GLU A 760 -22.39 -8.95 -30.28
C GLU A 760 -22.61 -8.03 -29.08
N LEU A 761 -23.48 -8.47 -28.18
CA LEU A 761 -23.77 -7.82 -26.92
C LEU A 761 -23.23 -8.67 -25.77
N VAL A 762 -22.58 -8.03 -24.80
CA VAL A 762 -22.19 -8.67 -23.53
C VAL A 762 -22.71 -7.84 -22.36
N VAL A 763 -23.38 -8.52 -21.43
CA VAL A 763 -23.88 -7.95 -20.18
C VAL A 763 -23.11 -8.61 -19.03
N LEU A 764 -22.35 -7.81 -18.30
CA LEU A 764 -21.58 -8.23 -17.14
C LEU A 764 -22.39 -7.90 -15.89
N ALA A 765 -22.65 -8.87 -15.00
CA ALA A 765 -23.40 -8.65 -13.77
C ALA A 765 -22.79 -9.38 -12.56
N CYS A 766 -22.58 -8.64 -11.47
CA CYS A 766 -22.05 -9.16 -10.20
C CYS A 766 -22.93 -8.74 -9.03
N SER A 767 -23.20 -9.65 -8.09
CA SER A 767 -23.75 -9.30 -6.79
C SER A 767 -22.65 -9.17 -5.75
N THR A 768 -22.65 -8.11 -4.94
CA THR A 768 -21.76 -7.96 -3.76
C THR A 768 -22.49 -8.26 -2.44
N SER A 769 -23.72 -8.77 -2.51
CA SER A 769 -24.51 -9.09 -1.31
C SER A 769 -23.99 -10.35 -0.63
N ALA A 770 -23.96 -10.31 0.70
CA ALA A 770 -23.74 -11.47 1.56
C ALA A 770 -24.93 -12.46 1.54
N THR A 771 -26.11 -12.02 1.10
CA THR A 771 -27.33 -12.82 0.99
C THR A 771 -27.77 -12.97 -0.46
N PRO A 772 -28.31 -14.14 -0.86
CA PRO A 772 -28.87 -14.33 -2.19
C PRO A 772 -30.01 -13.35 -2.47
N GLN A 773 -30.11 -12.87 -3.71
CA GLN A 773 -31.20 -12.01 -4.14
C GLN A 773 -31.53 -12.18 -5.62
N THR A 774 -32.77 -11.89 -5.96
CA THR A 774 -33.24 -11.84 -7.35
C THR A 774 -33.15 -10.41 -7.87
N ALA A 775 -32.73 -10.26 -9.12
CA ALA A 775 -32.64 -8.97 -9.80
C ALA A 775 -33.27 -9.06 -11.20
N THR A 776 -34.06 -8.06 -11.54
CA THR A 776 -34.53 -7.80 -12.90
C THR A 776 -33.62 -6.77 -13.54
N LEU A 777 -33.02 -7.13 -14.67
CA LEU A 777 -32.09 -6.32 -15.45
C LEU A 777 -32.81 -5.87 -16.74
N THR A 778 -32.93 -4.57 -16.94
CA THR A 778 -33.51 -3.99 -18.17
C THR A 778 -32.42 -3.29 -18.96
N LEU A 779 -32.19 -3.72 -20.21
CA LEU A 779 -31.15 -3.20 -21.08
C LEU A 779 -31.63 -1.91 -21.76
N ALA A 780 -31.40 -0.77 -21.10
CA ALA A 780 -31.67 0.56 -21.63
C ALA A 780 -30.54 1.02 -22.58
N GLY A 781 -30.89 1.80 -23.61
CA GLY A 781 -29.91 2.41 -24.52
C GLY A 781 -29.32 1.48 -25.59
N THR A 782 -29.79 0.22 -25.66
CA THR A 782 -29.40 -0.75 -26.69
C THR A 782 -30.60 -1.23 -27.49
N THR A 783 -30.38 -1.90 -28.62
CA THR A 783 -31.43 -2.71 -29.26
C THR A 783 -31.39 -4.09 -28.60
N PRO A 784 -32.28 -4.40 -27.64
CA PRO A 784 -32.13 -5.60 -26.85
C PRO A 784 -32.38 -6.84 -27.71
N PRO A 785 -31.53 -7.89 -27.59
CA PRO A 785 -31.80 -9.16 -28.26
C PRO A 785 -33.00 -9.85 -27.61
N ASN A 786 -33.67 -10.73 -28.34
CA ASN A 786 -34.73 -11.56 -27.76
C ASN A 786 -34.17 -12.62 -26.80
N ARG A 787 -32.89 -12.98 -26.95
CA ARG A 787 -32.24 -14.07 -26.22
C ARG A 787 -30.81 -13.72 -25.82
N LEU A 788 -30.43 -14.15 -24.63
CA LEU A 788 -29.06 -14.15 -24.14
C LEU A 788 -28.64 -15.56 -23.70
N TYR A 789 -27.34 -15.81 -23.70
CA TYR A 789 -26.68 -17.04 -23.28
C TYR A 789 -25.82 -16.73 -22.06
N ALA A 790 -26.01 -17.47 -20.96
CA ALA A 790 -25.19 -17.29 -19.76
C ALA A 790 -23.84 -18.01 -19.95
N VAL A 791 -22.77 -17.23 -19.95
CA VAL A 791 -21.39 -17.71 -20.18
C VAL A 791 -21.01 -18.69 -19.07
N SER A 792 -20.49 -19.86 -19.46
CA SER A 792 -20.04 -20.90 -18.53
C SER A 792 -21.15 -21.43 -17.59
N GLU A 793 -22.42 -21.41 -18.03
CA GLU A 793 -23.56 -21.85 -17.22
C GLU A 793 -24.53 -22.79 -17.95
N GLY A 794 -24.34 -23.04 -19.25
CA GLY A 794 -25.16 -23.97 -20.03
C GLY A 794 -26.64 -23.59 -20.17
N ARG A 795 -27.02 -22.36 -19.81
CA ARG A 795 -28.41 -21.88 -19.80
C ARG A 795 -28.62 -20.65 -20.69
N THR A 796 -29.88 -20.45 -21.08
CA THR A 796 -30.33 -19.34 -21.92
C THR A 796 -31.40 -18.53 -21.22
N LEU A 797 -31.48 -17.25 -21.53
CA LEU A 797 -32.49 -16.32 -21.01
C LEU A 797 -33.24 -15.68 -22.16
N GLU A 798 -34.57 -15.68 -22.08
CA GLU A 798 -35.43 -14.93 -22.99
C GLU A 798 -35.71 -13.56 -22.39
N LEU A 799 -35.65 -12.53 -23.22
CA LEU A 799 -35.88 -11.15 -22.81
C LEU A 799 -37.30 -10.75 -23.22
N LYS A 800 -38.03 -10.15 -22.29
CA LYS A 800 -39.33 -9.54 -22.54
C LYS A 800 -39.19 -8.03 -22.42
N ASP A 801 -39.50 -7.32 -23.50
CA ASP A 801 -39.40 -5.85 -23.56
C ASP A 801 -37.99 -5.33 -23.15
N GLY A 802 -36.94 -6.08 -23.52
CA GLY A 802 -35.56 -5.78 -23.18
C GLY A 802 -35.16 -6.05 -21.72
N ALA A 803 -36.03 -6.72 -20.94
CA ALA A 803 -35.78 -7.08 -19.55
C ALA A 803 -35.76 -8.60 -19.33
N PHE A 804 -34.99 -9.03 -18.33
CA PHE A 804 -34.98 -10.41 -17.83
C PHE A 804 -34.72 -10.42 -16.33
N THR A 805 -35.11 -11.50 -15.65
CA THR A 805 -34.95 -11.68 -14.20
C THR A 805 -34.05 -12.87 -13.94
N ASP A 806 -33.10 -12.71 -13.00
CA ASP A 806 -32.19 -13.78 -12.60
C ASP A 806 -31.91 -13.77 -11.09
N SER A 807 -31.44 -14.92 -10.58
CA SER A 807 -31.14 -15.13 -9.16
C SER A 807 -29.64 -15.17 -8.93
N PHE A 808 -29.14 -14.22 -8.12
CA PHE A 808 -27.76 -14.15 -7.72
C PHE A 808 -27.58 -14.83 -6.36
N SER A 809 -26.66 -15.79 -6.28
CA SER A 809 -26.20 -16.32 -5.00
C SER A 809 -25.40 -15.26 -4.23
N THR A 810 -25.03 -15.55 -2.97
CA THR A 810 -24.00 -14.78 -2.26
C THR A 810 -22.77 -14.59 -3.14
N TYR A 811 -22.39 -13.33 -3.36
CA TYR A 811 -21.31 -12.89 -4.25
C TYR A 811 -21.38 -13.41 -5.71
N GLY A 812 -22.57 -13.79 -6.18
CA GLY A 812 -22.77 -14.42 -7.49
C GLY A 812 -22.38 -13.52 -8.66
N VAL A 813 -21.89 -14.14 -9.74
CA VAL A 813 -21.52 -13.48 -11.00
C VAL A 813 -22.22 -14.20 -12.15
N HIS A 814 -22.88 -13.43 -13.00
CA HIS A 814 -23.48 -13.91 -14.23
C HIS A 814 -23.05 -13.02 -15.38
N LEU A 815 -22.58 -13.63 -16.47
CA LEU A 815 -22.20 -12.93 -17.68
C LEU A 815 -23.12 -13.44 -18.79
N TYR A 816 -23.71 -12.52 -19.53
CA TYR A 816 -24.68 -12.85 -20.56
C TYR A 816 -24.18 -12.34 -21.90
N THR A 817 -24.39 -13.11 -22.96
CA THR A 817 -23.94 -12.72 -24.29
C THR A 817 -24.92 -13.18 -25.37
N THR A 818 -24.87 -12.56 -26.54
CA THR A 818 -25.51 -13.06 -27.76
C THR A 818 -24.77 -14.24 -28.40
N ILE A 819 -23.53 -14.53 -27.98
CA ILE A 819 -22.67 -15.60 -28.53
C ILE A 819 -23.02 -16.97 -27.92
N PRO A 820 -23.69 -17.88 -28.64
CA PRO A 820 -24.21 -19.12 -28.04
C PRO A 820 -23.12 -20.07 -27.52
N GLN A 821 -21.95 -20.08 -28.17
CA GLN A 821 -20.86 -21.00 -27.89
C GLN A 821 -20.27 -20.78 -26.49
N LEU A 822 -20.29 -19.55 -25.98
CA LEU A 822 -19.72 -19.24 -24.67
C LEU A 822 -20.52 -19.83 -23.50
N SER A 823 -21.81 -20.18 -23.70
CA SER A 823 -22.58 -20.91 -22.69
C SER A 823 -22.13 -22.36 -22.50
N LYS A 824 -21.43 -22.93 -23.48
CA LYS A 824 -21.00 -24.35 -23.52
C LYS A 824 -19.56 -24.57 -23.09
N ARG A 825 -18.88 -23.52 -22.60
CA ARG A 825 -17.55 -23.63 -21.98
C ARG A 825 -17.61 -24.47 -20.71
N GLU A 826 -16.45 -24.82 -20.16
CA GLU A 826 -16.36 -25.36 -18.79
C GLU A 826 -17.23 -24.50 -17.86
N THR A 827 -18.10 -25.14 -17.07
CA THR A 827 -19.05 -24.37 -16.27
C THR A 827 -18.46 -23.99 -14.92
N VAL A 828 -18.96 -22.91 -14.34
CA VAL A 828 -18.64 -22.49 -12.96
C VAL A 828 -18.88 -23.64 -11.97
N THR A 829 -19.92 -24.45 -12.22
CA THR A 829 -20.25 -25.61 -11.39
C THR A 829 -19.23 -26.73 -11.57
N ASP A 830 -18.71 -26.96 -12.78
CA ASP A 830 -17.69 -27.98 -13.03
C ASP A 830 -16.39 -27.65 -12.32
N THR A 831 -15.92 -26.41 -12.44
CA THR A 831 -14.70 -25.95 -11.76
C THR A 831 -14.88 -26.00 -10.23
N GLN A 832 -16.05 -25.59 -9.71
CA GLN A 832 -16.33 -25.73 -8.28
C GLN A 832 -16.31 -27.20 -7.84
N ARG A 833 -16.86 -28.12 -8.62
CA ARG A 833 -16.79 -29.56 -8.32
C ARG A 833 -15.36 -30.10 -8.32
N GLN A 834 -14.50 -29.62 -9.22
CA GLN A 834 -13.08 -29.98 -9.23
C GLN A 834 -12.37 -29.47 -7.96
N ILE A 835 -12.63 -28.22 -7.57
CA ILE A 835 -12.12 -27.63 -6.33
C ILE A 835 -12.60 -28.42 -5.12
N ASP A 836 -13.89 -28.71 -5.03
CA ASP A 836 -14.49 -29.47 -3.91
C ASP A 836 -13.92 -30.89 -3.85
N HIS A 837 -13.70 -31.53 -5.00
CA HIS A 837 -13.06 -32.85 -5.08
C HIS A 837 -11.62 -32.81 -4.58
N LEU A 838 -10.85 -31.78 -4.97
CA LEU A 838 -9.49 -31.58 -4.48
C LEU A 838 -9.47 -31.27 -2.97
N ARG A 839 -10.50 -30.63 -2.42
CA ARG A 839 -10.61 -30.32 -0.99
C ARG A 839 -11.18 -31.46 -0.13
N ALA A 840 -11.76 -32.48 -0.76
CA ALA A 840 -12.40 -33.57 -0.03
C ALA A 840 -11.34 -34.48 0.62
N PRO A 841 -11.62 -35.04 1.82
CA PRO A 841 -10.79 -36.09 2.37
C PRO A 841 -10.70 -37.26 1.39
N LYS A 842 -9.48 -37.74 1.14
CA LYS A 842 -9.29 -38.99 0.39
C LYS A 842 -10.00 -40.14 1.13
N PRO A 843 -10.67 -41.07 0.42
CA PRO A 843 -11.45 -42.13 1.06
C PRO A 843 -10.64 -42.92 2.09
N GLY A 844 -11.12 -42.96 3.34
CA GLY A 844 -10.47 -43.66 4.45
C GLY A 844 -9.40 -42.85 5.19
N ASN A 845 -9.08 -41.63 4.74
CA ASN A 845 -8.14 -40.75 5.43
C ASN A 845 -8.83 -40.11 6.65
N VAL A 846 -8.44 -40.52 7.86
CA VAL A 846 -9.00 -40.00 9.12
C VAL A 846 -8.27 -38.76 9.63
N VAL A 847 -7.06 -38.54 9.10
CA VAL A 847 -6.26 -37.34 9.28
C VAL A 847 -6.79 -36.39 8.20
N HIS A 848 -7.85 -35.63 8.47
CA HIS A 848 -8.37 -34.60 7.56
C HIS A 848 -8.79 -33.33 8.32
N GLU A 849 -8.65 -32.18 7.69
CA GLU A 849 -9.20 -30.89 8.11
C GLU A 849 -10.69 -30.99 8.50
N SER A 850 -11.47 -31.61 7.63
CA SER A 850 -12.93 -31.75 7.78
C SER A 850 -13.32 -32.73 8.89
N THR A 851 -12.41 -33.59 9.37
CA THR A 851 -12.71 -34.47 10.50
C THR A 851 -12.61 -33.74 11.82
N GLY A 852 -11.94 -32.57 11.88
CA GLY A 852 -11.66 -31.82 13.11
C GLY A 852 -10.23 -32.01 13.63
N THR A 853 -9.32 -32.51 12.78
CA THR A 853 -7.90 -32.65 13.12
C THR A 853 -7.23 -31.28 13.25
N VAL A 854 -6.45 -31.07 14.32
CA VAL A 854 -5.72 -29.82 14.61
C VAL A 854 -4.23 -30.09 14.59
N VAL A 855 -3.41 -29.15 14.10
CA VAL A 855 -1.95 -29.34 14.04
C VAL A 855 -1.22 -28.28 14.85
N THR A 856 -0.18 -28.70 15.55
CA THR A 856 0.77 -27.82 16.24
C THR A 856 2.19 -28.10 15.78
N THR A 857 3.09 -27.12 15.85
CA THR A 857 4.50 -27.26 15.46
C THR A 857 5.42 -26.97 16.65
N SER A 858 6.65 -27.48 16.62
CA SER A 858 7.58 -27.45 17.75
C SER A 858 8.50 -26.23 17.82
N ASN A 859 8.44 -25.36 16.81
CA ASN A 859 9.33 -24.22 16.63
C ASN A 859 8.61 -23.10 15.88
N ASP A 860 9.18 -21.89 15.92
CA ASP A 860 8.83 -20.74 15.03
C ASP A 860 9.18 -21.02 13.55
N ALA A 861 9.22 -22.31 13.15
CA ALA A 861 9.32 -22.70 11.76
C ALA A 861 8.13 -22.08 11.03
N ARG A 862 8.44 -21.20 10.08
CA ARG A 862 7.44 -20.58 9.24
C ARG A 862 6.77 -21.69 8.47
N MET A 863 5.47 -21.85 8.65
CA MET A 863 4.60 -22.37 7.61
C MET A 863 5.04 -21.85 6.24
N ALA A 864 5.04 -22.69 5.20
CA ALA A 864 5.55 -22.33 3.87
C ALA A 864 4.87 -21.08 3.28
N THR A 865 3.77 -20.64 3.89
CA THR A 865 3.10 -19.38 3.59
C THR A 865 3.24 -18.32 4.68
N GLY A 866 3.53 -18.63 5.95
CA GLY A 866 3.85 -17.63 6.99
C GLY A 866 2.91 -17.60 8.20
N VAL A 867 2.11 -18.64 8.40
CA VAL A 867 1.27 -18.78 9.60
C VAL A 867 2.14 -19.12 10.81
N ILE A 868 2.23 -18.18 11.75
CA ILE A 868 2.56 -18.46 13.15
C ILE A 868 1.26 -18.27 13.92
N ASP A 869 0.34 -19.21 13.76
CA ASP A 869 -0.68 -19.45 14.78
C ASP A 869 -0.98 -20.95 14.85
N SER A 870 -0.87 -21.45 16.07
CA SER A 870 -0.91 -22.84 16.53
C SER A 870 -2.27 -23.54 16.38
N GLN A 871 -3.17 -23.00 15.55
CA GLN A 871 -4.55 -23.51 15.37
C GLN A 871 -4.97 -23.65 13.90
N THR A 872 -4.03 -23.57 12.96
CA THR A 872 -4.39 -23.72 11.54
C THR A 872 -4.68 -25.18 11.24
N VAL A 873 -5.78 -25.40 10.54
CA VAL A 873 -6.32 -26.70 10.20
C VAL A 873 -5.51 -27.25 9.03
N PHE A 874 -4.62 -28.20 9.31
CA PHE A 874 -3.98 -29.00 8.28
C PHE A 874 -4.55 -30.38 8.43
N VAL A 875 -5.26 -30.80 7.39
CA VAL A 875 -4.89 -31.95 6.61
C VAL A 875 -5.77 -31.86 5.35
N SER A 876 -5.29 -31.13 4.36
CA SER A 876 -5.79 -31.09 2.99
C SER A 876 -4.65 -30.48 2.17
N ASN A 877 -4.73 -30.59 0.84
CA ASN A 877 -3.78 -30.08 -0.16
C ASN A 877 -3.42 -28.58 -0.11
N LYS A 878 -3.80 -27.86 0.95
CA LYS A 878 -3.82 -26.39 1.02
C LYS A 878 -2.51 -25.74 1.47
N VAL A 879 -1.72 -26.36 2.35
CA VAL A 879 -0.59 -25.66 3.01
C VAL A 879 0.46 -26.65 3.50
N GLY A 880 1.74 -26.38 3.22
CA GLY A 880 2.84 -27.15 3.79
C GLY A 880 3.61 -26.46 4.90
N TRP A 881 4.16 -27.26 5.79
CA TRP A 881 5.06 -26.86 6.86
C TRP A 881 6.50 -26.77 6.32
N LEU A 882 7.09 -25.57 6.34
CA LEU A 882 8.45 -25.33 5.85
C LEU A 882 9.44 -25.33 7.01
N VAL A 883 10.45 -26.19 6.93
CA VAL A 883 11.56 -26.25 7.88
C VAL A 883 12.76 -25.56 7.24
N LYS A 884 13.40 -24.63 7.96
CA LYS A 884 14.62 -23.95 7.51
C LYS A 884 15.83 -24.49 8.26
N ARG A 885 17.01 -24.41 7.65
CA ARG A 885 18.27 -24.90 8.24
C ARG A 885 18.57 -24.27 9.60
N ASP A 886 18.19 -23.01 9.78
CA ASP A 886 18.49 -22.23 10.99
C ASP A 886 17.41 -22.39 12.09
N SER A 887 16.43 -23.28 11.91
CA SER A 887 15.40 -23.54 12.93
C SER A 887 16.02 -24.22 14.16
N PRO A 888 15.83 -23.70 15.39
CA PRO A 888 16.43 -24.28 16.59
C PRO A 888 15.83 -25.66 16.91
N GLY A 889 16.68 -26.69 16.96
CA GLY A 889 16.31 -28.06 17.36
C GLY A 889 15.69 -28.93 16.25
N ALA A 890 15.34 -30.17 16.60
CA ALA A 890 14.63 -31.08 15.70
C ALA A 890 13.18 -30.58 15.49
N ALA A 891 12.93 -30.05 14.30
CA ALA A 891 11.63 -29.55 13.90
C ALA A 891 10.61 -30.71 13.85
N HIS A 892 9.45 -30.56 14.49
CA HIS A 892 8.35 -31.50 14.38
C HIS A 892 6.98 -30.81 14.36
N LEU A 893 6.00 -31.50 13.80
CA LEU A 893 4.58 -31.18 13.92
C LEU A 893 3.86 -32.28 14.68
N ILE A 894 2.74 -31.93 15.31
CA ILE A 894 1.83 -32.84 16.02
C ILE A 894 0.42 -32.63 15.46
N LEU A 895 -0.15 -33.67 14.85
CA LEU A 895 -1.56 -33.76 14.48
C LEU A 895 -2.32 -34.29 15.71
N ARG A 896 -3.37 -33.58 16.12
CA ARG A 896 -4.30 -33.99 17.17
C ARG A 896 -5.62 -34.37 16.53
N LEU A 897 -6.00 -35.63 16.66
CA LEU A 897 -7.30 -36.10 16.20
C LEU A 897 -8.40 -35.60 17.15
N PRO A 898 -9.61 -35.33 16.64
CA PRO A 898 -10.73 -34.83 17.46
C PRO A 898 -11.23 -35.88 18.45
N ARG A 899 -11.05 -37.16 18.10
CA ARG A 899 -11.20 -38.33 18.95
C ARG A 899 -10.14 -39.36 18.55
N PRO A 900 -9.72 -40.27 19.45
CA PRO A 900 -8.82 -41.35 19.07
C PRO A 900 -9.40 -42.19 17.93
N ASP A 901 -8.57 -42.57 16.96
CA ASP A 901 -8.96 -43.37 15.78
C ASP A 901 -7.86 -44.39 15.42
N ILE A 902 -8.22 -45.40 14.64
CA ILE A 902 -7.32 -46.49 14.26
C ILE A 902 -6.41 -46.03 13.11
N ILE A 903 -5.10 -46.03 13.34
CA ILE A 903 -4.07 -45.76 12.33
C ILE A 903 -3.13 -46.97 12.22
N GLY A 904 -2.95 -47.49 11.01
CA GLY A 904 -1.92 -48.47 10.66
C GLY A 904 -1.05 -48.03 9.48
N ARG A 905 -1.39 -46.91 8.82
CA ARG A 905 -0.64 -46.38 7.67
C ARG A 905 -0.63 -44.87 7.68
N LEU A 906 0.55 -44.28 7.47
CA LEU A 906 0.74 -42.86 7.20
C LEU A 906 1.28 -42.66 5.78
N VAL A 907 0.79 -41.64 5.08
CA VAL A 907 1.32 -41.22 3.77
C VAL A 907 1.82 -39.79 3.91
N LEU A 908 3.08 -39.55 3.55
CA LEU A 908 3.78 -38.28 3.75
C LEU A 908 4.17 -37.67 2.41
N TYR A 909 3.72 -36.45 2.17
CA TYR A 909 4.03 -35.68 0.97
C TYR A 909 4.99 -34.54 1.31
N ALA A 910 6.15 -34.54 0.68
CA ALA A 910 7.25 -33.66 1.02
C ALA A 910 8.00 -33.12 -0.20
N HIS A 911 8.70 -32.00 -0.03
CA HIS A 911 9.65 -31.47 -1.00
C HIS A 911 10.96 -31.12 -0.28
N GLY A 912 12.07 -31.66 -0.76
CA GLY A 912 13.41 -31.40 -0.21
C GLY A 912 13.69 -32.07 1.14
N VAL A 913 12.73 -32.76 1.76
CA VAL A 913 12.97 -33.54 2.98
C VAL A 913 13.70 -34.82 2.59
N ARG A 914 14.79 -35.15 3.29
CA ARG A 914 15.59 -36.36 3.06
C ARG A 914 15.23 -37.46 4.03
N GLU A 915 15.10 -37.14 5.31
CA GLU A 915 14.78 -38.10 6.35
C GLU A 915 13.74 -37.52 7.29
N CYS A 916 12.74 -38.34 7.63
CA CYS A 916 11.74 -38.01 8.63
C CYS A 916 11.48 -39.18 9.58
N ARG A 917 10.84 -38.86 10.69
CA ARG A 917 10.50 -39.79 11.76
C ARG A 917 9.06 -39.57 12.17
N ALA A 918 8.31 -40.64 12.36
CA ALA A 918 6.91 -40.59 12.74
C ALA A 918 6.65 -41.31 14.06
N ASP A 919 5.91 -40.66 14.95
CA ASP A 919 5.46 -41.19 16.23
C ASP A 919 3.92 -41.08 16.30
N VAL A 920 3.25 -42.01 16.97
CA VAL A 920 1.80 -41.98 17.23
C VAL A 920 1.54 -42.10 18.73
N ARG A 921 0.51 -41.45 19.25
CA ARG A 921 0.18 -41.46 20.68
C ARG A 921 -1.06 -42.30 20.97
N GLU A 922 -0.88 -43.44 21.66
CA GLU A 922 -1.96 -44.31 22.14
C GLU A 922 -2.09 -44.13 23.66
N GLY A 923 -3.25 -43.67 24.13
CA GLY A 923 -3.39 -43.22 25.51
C GLY A 923 -2.41 -42.08 25.85
N ASP A 924 -1.55 -42.30 26.85
CA ASP A 924 -0.51 -41.36 27.27
C ASP A 924 0.88 -41.64 26.69
N ASP A 925 1.05 -42.77 26.01
CA ASP A 925 2.34 -43.24 25.52
C ASP A 925 2.55 -42.89 24.04
N TRP A 926 3.78 -42.51 23.71
CA TRP A 926 4.21 -42.30 22.33
C TRP A 926 4.91 -43.56 21.80
N HIS A 927 4.43 -44.05 20.67
CA HIS A 927 4.99 -45.18 19.95
C HIS A 927 5.70 -44.70 18.69
N ARG A 928 6.97 -45.10 18.52
CA ARG A 928 7.72 -44.86 17.29
C ARG A 928 7.18 -45.80 16.21
N VAL A 929 6.72 -45.23 15.09
CA VAL A 929 6.18 -46.00 13.95
C VAL A 929 7.03 -45.90 12.69
N ALA A 930 7.89 -44.89 12.60
CA ALA A 930 8.91 -44.78 11.55
C ALA A 930 10.20 -44.16 12.08
N ASP A 931 11.32 -44.85 11.91
CA ASP A 931 12.66 -44.30 12.11
C ASP A 931 13.26 -43.87 10.77
N ALA A 932 13.75 -42.63 10.72
CA ALA A 932 14.61 -42.06 9.67
C ALA A 932 14.38 -42.61 8.25
N GLN A 933 13.14 -42.52 7.75
CA GLN A 933 12.80 -43.02 6.42
C GLN A 933 13.35 -42.08 5.34
N PRO A 934 14.14 -42.59 4.37
CA PRO A 934 14.53 -41.81 3.20
C PRO A 934 13.27 -41.46 2.38
N LEU A 935 13.09 -40.18 2.08
CA LEU A 935 11.93 -39.65 1.33
C LEU A 935 12.24 -39.48 -0.16
N ASP A 936 13.07 -40.36 -0.73
CA ASP A 936 13.49 -40.27 -2.13
C ASP A 936 12.32 -40.52 -3.11
N ASP A 937 11.27 -41.22 -2.66
CA ASP A 937 10.00 -41.43 -3.36
C ASP A 937 8.85 -40.71 -2.63
N VAL A 938 8.41 -39.57 -3.17
CA VAL A 938 7.24 -38.81 -2.65
C VAL A 938 6.02 -39.15 -3.52
N PRO A 939 4.89 -39.59 -2.92
CA PRO A 939 4.65 -39.74 -1.47
C PRO A 939 5.35 -40.95 -0.84
N CYS A 940 5.83 -40.75 0.39
CA CYS A 940 6.38 -41.83 1.20
C CYS A 940 5.29 -42.46 2.06
N THR A 941 5.21 -43.79 2.05
CA THR A 941 4.23 -44.54 2.82
C THR A 941 4.89 -45.28 3.96
N VAL A 942 4.40 -45.07 5.19
CA VAL A 942 4.81 -45.79 6.39
C VAL A 942 3.67 -46.70 6.83
N GLN A 943 3.88 -48.01 6.85
CA GLN A 943 2.95 -48.99 7.40
C GLN A 943 3.44 -49.52 8.75
N PHE A 944 2.53 -49.70 9.70
CA PHE A 944 2.80 -50.19 11.05
C PHE A 944 1.58 -50.93 11.60
N ALA A 945 1.74 -51.60 12.75
CA ALA A 945 0.63 -52.26 13.42
C ALA A 945 -0.46 -51.22 13.77
N GLN A 946 -1.73 -51.60 13.57
CA GLN A 946 -2.86 -50.72 13.89
C GLN A 946 -2.84 -50.32 15.36
N VAL A 947 -2.88 -49.02 15.62
CA VAL A 947 -2.96 -48.43 16.95
C VAL A 947 -4.12 -47.46 17.05
N THR A 948 -4.70 -47.32 18.25
CA THR A 948 -5.74 -46.31 18.51
C THR A 948 -5.07 -44.99 18.88
N ALA A 949 -4.72 -44.20 17.87
CA ALA A 949 -3.95 -42.98 18.03
C ALA A 949 -4.85 -41.78 18.37
N SER A 950 -4.46 -40.97 19.34
CA SER A 950 -5.05 -39.64 19.62
C SER A 950 -4.24 -38.51 19.00
N ARG A 951 -2.94 -38.74 18.75
CA ARG A 951 -2.02 -37.78 18.12
C ARG A 951 -1.03 -38.49 17.22
N ILE A 952 -0.54 -37.78 16.21
CA ILE A 952 0.54 -38.21 15.31
C ILE A 952 1.61 -37.12 15.37
N ARG A 953 2.89 -37.47 15.43
CA ARG A 953 4.01 -36.53 15.38
C ARG A 953 4.91 -36.89 14.20
N VAL A 954 5.22 -35.91 13.37
CA VAL A 954 6.21 -36.07 12.28
C VAL A 954 7.36 -35.11 12.54
N THR A 955 8.57 -35.66 12.62
CA THR A 955 9.82 -34.94 12.89
C THR A 955 10.69 -35.00 11.65
N VAL A 956 11.11 -33.85 11.13
CA VAL A 956 12.10 -33.79 10.04
C VAL A 956 13.49 -33.89 10.64
N THR A 957 14.24 -34.91 10.24
CA THR A 957 15.59 -35.18 10.79
C THR A 957 16.70 -34.77 9.82
N LYS A 958 16.42 -34.69 8.52
CA LYS A 958 17.39 -34.26 7.50
C LYS A 958 16.69 -33.74 6.24
N PHE A 959 17.27 -32.75 5.56
CA PHE A 959 16.74 -32.21 4.32
C PHE A 959 17.80 -31.45 3.50
N ASP A 960 17.51 -31.22 2.22
CA ASP A 960 18.39 -30.56 1.27
C ASP A 960 18.19 -29.04 1.22
N GLY A 961 19.25 -28.31 0.85
CA GLY A 961 19.19 -26.86 0.65
C GLY A 961 18.96 -26.06 1.94
N ASP A 962 18.48 -24.84 1.80
CA ASP A 962 18.24 -23.93 2.93
C ASP A 962 16.88 -24.16 3.60
N SER A 963 15.98 -24.91 2.96
CA SER A 963 14.65 -25.25 3.48
C SER A 963 14.01 -26.46 2.80
N CYS A 964 13.15 -27.17 3.52
CA CYS A 964 12.26 -28.21 2.99
C CYS A 964 10.81 -28.01 3.42
N GLN A 965 9.88 -28.70 2.77
CA GLN A 965 8.45 -28.58 3.02
C GLN A 965 7.80 -29.95 3.19
N LEU A 966 6.89 -30.10 4.15
CA LEU A 966 5.94 -31.20 4.22
C LEU A 966 4.55 -30.64 3.94
N TYR A 967 3.89 -31.04 2.85
CA TYR A 967 2.67 -30.37 2.36
C TYR A 967 1.38 -31.18 2.46
N GLU A 968 1.44 -32.49 2.71
CA GLU A 968 0.26 -33.31 3.04
C GLU A 968 0.69 -34.50 3.92
N ILE A 969 -0.17 -34.88 4.88
CA ILE A 969 -0.02 -36.08 5.71
C ILE A 969 -1.35 -36.78 5.75
N GLU A 970 -1.39 -38.06 5.43
CA GLU A 970 -2.61 -38.85 5.47
C GLU A 970 -2.46 -39.96 6.51
N GLY A 971 -3.58 -40.38 7.11
CA GLY A 971 -3.61 -41.50 8.05
C GLY A 971 -4.79 -42.41 7.78
N TYR A 972 -4.50 -43.71 7.68
CA TYR A 972 -5.46 -44.76 7.37
C TYR A 972 -5.35 -45.90 8.37
N ALA A 973 -6.44 -46.63 8.56
CA ALA A 973 -6.43 -47.87 9.30
C ALA A 973 -5.59 -48.97 8.61
N GLN A 974 -5.56 -49.03 7.27
CA GLN A 974 -4.80 -50.01 6.47
C GLN A 974 -4.10 -49.34 5.28
#